data_AF-A0A5Q4FYI5-F1
#
_entry.id   AF-A0A5Q4FYI5-F1
#
_cell.length_a   1.000
_cell.length_b   1.000
_cell.length_c   1.000
_cell.angle_alpha   90.00
_cell.angle_beta   90.00
_cell.angle_gamma   90.00
#
_symmetry.space_group_name_H-M   'P 1'
#
loop_
_entity.id
_entity.type
_entity.pdbx_description
1 polymer ?
#
loop_
_entity_poly.entity_id
_entity_poly.type
_entity_poly.pdbx_seq_one_letter_code
_entity_poly.pdbx_strand_id
1 'polypeptide(L)'
;ALNDRAALNDRASAHTHAQRSFVDGGVLDNKPFEHALRSLVSRRGAASVTRKLLYVEPSPDHLGARAREALRTDPFTVGREGLTLPSHETIRDDVERILERNRQVERVRTLTMGAAEDREAAAGELSGLSEPIPRSTFASTYLSRLIETTGLGVAYGGHHRLKVANVTDDVARILAELAGIAGSDDRVAHLRDALVQRWRTSRYSREASWEGHRRLEPETAFLLRFDLAYRVRRLHFVLERVDEWLAGLGPLAASLDAGTEPRGARLRTMRATLRRVARAVAAHPADAALLRHPAFGDALRGLRRALGDTLHTLQHHAAALHHQADSPAATAGDAFAQRLEALQAAATAAVEAWLRANSDDEAHEADAVAVAADAVAVAVEDVDAVEAFDAFATALGELIDHVTGEASRACDALFEGARTPLPAGAPPQARAALVARALLADAYWDFERFDMVRFPVMTLAGIGDELAAVELHRISPRDATSLVDEAATGRRKLAGTAMRNFGAFFDARWRQTDITWGRLDAAELLIGAMVADERSRSALIERAHAAICAGERTTEQAMVASTVARPPLDRLATTATVGRATRVLGRLIGEAEPPRPRVPLIGLARSVATTIGDTLVRLAAATSHPSLMVRHAATLATVLFAVALVLGHRGERPDWLAVGVVGLLVAWLWSAITWGFRSWVARRPLPVLALAGLSLLRLAIAVALVAIVVMAVASIAAAAR
;
A
#
# COMPACT_ATOMS: atom_id res chain seq x y z
N ALA A 1 -11.54 13.76 -35.18
CA ALA A 1 -12.43 12.70 -34.68
C ALA A 1 -13.00 13.09 -33.30
N LEU A 2 -13.77 14.18 -33.25
CA LEU A 2 -14.46 14.67 -32.06
C LEU A 2 -15.94 14.81 -32.44
N ASN A 3 -16.69 13.69 -32.43
CA ASN A 3 -18.14 13.76 -32.62
C ASN A 3 -18.92 12.50 -32.19
N ASP A 4 -18.56 11.87 -31.06
CA ASP A 4 -19.41 10.85 -30.44
C ASP A 4 -19.98 11.34 -29.10
N ARG A 5 -20.81 12.38 -29.18
CA ARG A 5 -21.61 12.91 -28.07
C ARG A 5 -22.91 12.13 -27.83
N ALA A 6 -23.12 11.00 -28.50
CA ALA A 6 -24.36 10.22 -28.44
C ALA A 6 -24.36 9.06 -27.42
N ALA A 7 -23.21 8.64 -26.88
CA ALA A 7 -23.11 7.45 -26.02
C ALA A 7 -23.28 7.70 -24.50
N LEU A 8 -23.46 8.96 -24.06
CA LEU A 8 -23.54 9.32 -22.63
C LEU A 8 -24.96 9.57 -22.10
N ASN A 9 -25.99 9.25 -22.88
CA ASN A 9 -27.38 9.52 -22.50
C ASN A 9 -28.14 8.26 -22.05
N ASP A 10 -27.45 7.32 -21.42
CA ASP A 10 -28.07 6.13 -20.84
C ASP A 10 -28.68 6.44 -19.45
N ARG A 11 -29.77 7.22 -19.46
CA ARG A 11 -30.59 7.54 -18.27
C ARG A 11 -31.29 6.31 -17.66
N ALA A 12 -31.16 5.12 -18.27
CA ALA A 12 -31.76 3.89 -17.76
C ALA A 12 -30.95 3.25 -16.62
N SER A 13 -29.63 3.47 -16.57
CA SER A 13 -28.75 2.85 -15.55
C SER A 13 -28.88 3.46 -14.15
N ALA A 14 -29.35 4.71 -14.04
CA ALA A 14 -29.50 5.41 -12.75
C ALA A 14 -30.57 4.82 -11.81
N HIS A 15 -31.53 4.04 -12.33
CA HIS A 15 -32.62 3.47 -11.53
C HIS A 15 -32.34 2.06 -11.00
N THR A 16 -31.28 1.40 -11.46
CA THR A 16 -30.95 0.02 -11.11
C THR A 16 -30.23 -0.14 -9.76
N HIS A 17 -29.67 0.94 -9.22
CA HIS A 17 -28.99 0.90 -7.91
C HIS A 17 -29.97 0.85 -6.72
N ALA A 18 -31.24 1.25 -6.91
CA ALA A 18 -32.22 1.31 -5.82
C ALA A 18 -32.73 -0.08 -5.36
N GLN A 19 -32.52 -1.14 -6.16
CA GLN A 19 -33.04 -2.48 -5.90
C GLN A 19 -31.99 -3.52 -5.52
N ARG A 20 -30.70 -3.15 -5.44
CA ARG A 20 -29.63 -4.05 -5.01
C ARG A 20 -29.36 -3.88 -3.52
N SER A 21 -29.30 -5.00 -2.80
CA SER A 21 -28.81 -5.01 -1.42
C SER A 21 -27.31 -4.81 -1.45
N PHE A 22 -26.84 -3.68 -0.94
CA PHE A 22 -25.41 -3.42 -0.75
C PHE A 22 -25.00 -3.99 0.61
N VAL A 23 -24.14 -5.00 0.58
CA VAL A 23 -23.34 -5.36 1.75
C VAL A 23 -22.09 -4.48 1.66
N ASP A 24 -21.88 -3.66 2.69
CA ASP A 24 -20.70 -2.79 2.80
C ASP A 24 -19.42 -3.65 2.81
N GLY A 25 -18.37 -3.17 2.14
CA GLY A 25 -17.08 -3.87 1.95
C GLY A 25 -16.31 -4.16 3.25
N GLY A 26 -16.85 -3.78 4.41
CA GLY A 26 -16.29 -4.07 5.74
C GLY A 26 -16.26 -5.54 6.15
N VAL A 27 -16.77 -6.48 5.32
CA VAL A 27 -16.84 -7.91 5.66
C VAL A 27 -15.65 -8.72 5.12
N LEU A 28 -14.92 -8.27 4.08
CA LEU A 28 -13.97 -9.12 3.33
C LEU A 28 -12.68 -8.40 2.87
N ASP A 29 -11.98 -7.74 3.79
CA ASP A 29 -10.74 -6.95 3.54
C ASP A 29 -10.99 -5.53 3.01
N ASN A 30 -11.18 -4.61 3.97
CA ASN A 30 -11.45 -3.20 3.69
C ASN A 30 -10.15 -2.36 3.56
N LYS A 31 -8.97 -2.99 3.40
CA LYS A 31 -7.67 -2.29 3.43
C LYS A 31 -6.60 -2.86 2.47
N PRO A 32 -6.75 -2.71 1.15
CA PRO A 32 -5.71 -3.08 0.20
C PRO A 32 -4.55 -2.07 0.16
N PHE A 33 -4.22 -1.38 1.27
CA PHE A 33 -3.10 -0.42 1.33
C PHE A 33 -1.77 -1.13 1.03
N GLU A 34 -1.56 -2.29 1.63
CA GLU A 34 -0.37 -3.09 1.38
C GLU A 34 -0.26 -3.51 -0.10
N HIS A 35 -1.39 -3.87 -0.73
CA HIS A 35 -1.43 -4.23 -2.14
C HIS A 35 -1.17 -3.01 -3.05
N ALA A 36 -1.73 -1.85 -2.71
CA ALA A 36 -1.45 -0.59 -3.38
C ALA A 36 0.02 -0.20 -3.22
N LEU A 37 0.61 -0.40 -2.04
CA LEU A 37 2.01 -0.12 -1.73
C LEU A 37 2.97 -1.02 -2.50
N ARG A 38 2.73 -2.33 -2.51
CA ARG A 38 3.47 -3.28 -3.36
C ARG A 38 3.38 -2.89 -4.83
N SER A 39 2.20 -2.44 -5.27
CA SER A 39 2.00 -1.92 -6.62
C SER A 39 2.72 -0.61 -6.91
N LEU A 40 3.00 0.26 -5.91
CA LEU A 40 3.77 1.49 -6.13
C LEU A 40 5.24 1.20 -6.43
N VAL A 41 5.79 0.11 -5.89
CA VAL A 41 7.16 -0.36 -6.15
C VAL A 41 7.25 -1.03 -7.52
N SER A 42 6.21 -1.77 -7.93
CA SER A 42 6.21 -2.51 -9.21
C SER A 42 5.67 -1.71 -10.41
N ARG A 43 4.73 -0.77 -10.21
CA ARG A 43 4.19 0.09 -11.28
C ARG A 43 5.13 1.26 -11.55
N ARG A 44 5.88 1.09 -12.63
CA ARG A 44 6.87 2.04 -13.13
C ARG A 44 6.22 2.96 -14.16
N GLY A 45 6.41 4.27 -14.03
CA GLY A 45 5.89 5.25 -14.98
C GLY A 45 6.82 5.39 -16.19
N ALA A 46 6.27 5.40 -17.41
CA ALA A 46 7.00 5.71 -18.63
C ALA A 46 7.46 7.19 -18.72
N ALA A 47 6.95 8.05 -17.83
CA ALA A 47 7.27 9.46 -17.73
C ALA A 47 7.54 9.80 -16.26
N SER A 48 8.14 10.95 -15.96
CA SER A 48 8.17 11.40 -14.56
C SER A 48 6.76 11.64 -14.07
N VAL A 49 6.48 10.95 -12.98
CA VAL A 49 5.18 10.81 -12.37
C VAL A 49 5.24 11.43 -10.99
N THR A 50 4.36 12.39 -10.74
CA THR A 50 4.02 12.76 -9.38
C THR A 50 3.06 11.70 -8.85
N ARG A 51 3.52 10.89 -7.89
CA ARG A 51 2.67 9.89 -7.24
C ARG A 51 1.87 10.55 -6.14
N LYS A 52 0.55 10.38 -6.20
CA LYS A 52 -0.39 10.80 -5.16
C LYS A 52 -1.17 9.57 -4.70
N LEU A 53 -1.11 9.23 -3.42
CA LEU A 53 -1.96 8.22 -2.82
C LEU A 53 -3.14 8.93 -2.16
N LEU A 54 -4.34 8.64 -2.66
CA LEU A 54 -5.58 9.18 -2.15
C LEU A 54 -6.31 8.10 -1.34
N TYR A 55 -6.71 8.42 -0.12
CA TYR A 55 -7.49 7.50 0.71
C TYR A 55 -8.66 8.23 1.38
N VAL A 56 -9.78 7.52 1.56
CA VAL A 56 -11.00 8.09 2.12
C VAL A 56 -11.09 7.76 3.61
N GLU A 57 -11.19 8.80 4.45
CA GLU A 57 -11.40 8.69 5.90
C GLU A 57 -12.71 9.42 6.28
N PRO A 58 -13.87 8.71 6.27
CA PRO A 58 -15.18 9.35 6.38
C PRO A 58 -15.51 9.85 7.80
N SER A 59 -14.78 9.41 8.83
CA SER A 59 -15.02 9.83 10.23
C SER A 59 -13.70 10.02 10.99
N PRO A 60 -13.02 11.16 10.82
CA PRO A 60 -11.65 11.39 11.32
C PRO A 60 -11.50 11.64 12.84
N ASP A 61 -12.47 11.29 13.69
CA ASP A 61 -12.46 11.71 15.11
C ASP A 61 -11.92 10.67 16.13
N HIS A 62 -10.75 11.04 16.68
CA HIS A 62 -10.31 11.02 18.10
C HIS A 62 -10.16 9.70 18.89
N LEU A 63 -9.02 9.00 18.73
CA LEU A 63 -8.50 8.05 19.74
C LEU A 63 -6.99 8.19 20.06
N GLY A 64 -6.30 9.25 19.62
CA GLY A 64 -4.85 9.39 19.88
C GLY A 64 -4.48 9.69 21.35
N ALA A 65 -5.24 10.56 22.02
CA ALA A 65 -4.94 11.00 23.39
C ALA A 65 -5.81 10.33 24.46
N ARG A 66 -7.12 10.15 24.19
CA ARG A 66 -8.06 9.51 25.13
C ARG A 66 -7.94 7.98 25.22
N ALA A 67 -7.52 7.28 24.17
CA ALA A 67 -7.38 5.82 24.21
C ALA A 67 -6.23 5.37 25.13
N ARG A 68 -5.13 6.14 25.17
CA ARG A 68 -4.01 5.89 26.09
C ARG A 68 -4.38 6.08 27.56
N GLU A 69 -5.33 6.98 27.84
CA GLU A 69 -5.86 7.21 29.18
C GLU A 69 -6.95 6.18 29.56
N ALA A 70 -7.76 5.75 28.60
CA ALA A 70 -8.78 4.71 28.77
C ALA A 70 -8.19 3.32 29.03
N LEU A 71 -7.01 3.00 28.45
CA LEU A 71 -6.26 1.78 28.71
C LEU A 71 -5.78 1.63 30.16
N ARG A 72 -5.81 2.71 30.97
CA ARG A 72 -5.39 2.69 32.38
C ARG A 72 -6.53 2.51 33.39
N THR A 73 -7.80 2.64 32.99
CA THR A 73 -8.84 2.94 34.01
C THR A 73 -10.06 2.01 34.04
N ASP A 74 -10.37 1.21 33.01
CA ASP A 74 -11.52 0.28 33.09
C ASP A 74 -11.56 -0.82 31.98
N PRO A 75 -11.58 -2.13 32.32
CA PRO A 75 -11.80 -3.23 31.36
C PRO A 75 -13.10 -3.12 30.54
N PHE A 76 -14.13 -2.43 31.04
CA PHE A 76 -15.41 -2.27 30.34
C PHE A 76 -15.36 -1.30 29.15
N THR A 77 -14.35 -0.43 29.08
CA THR A 77 -14.17 0.51 27.95
C THR A 77 -13.45 -0.16 26.78
N VAL A 78 -12.52 -1.09 27.07
CA VAL A 78 -11.71 -1.84 26.09
C VAL A 78 -12.59 -2.71 25.17
N GLY A 79 -13.62 -3.38 25.69
CA GLY A 79 -14.55 -4.17 24.87
C GLY A 79 -15.46 -3.33 23.95
N ARG A 80 -15.61 -2.04 24.22
CA ARG A 80 -16.50 -1.14 23.49
C ARG A 80 -15.79 -0.31 22.41
N GLU A 81 -14.46 -0.16 22.51
CA GLU A 81 -13.57 0.50 21.55
C GLU A 81 -12.71 -0.50 20.73
N GLY A 82 -12.58 -1.75 21.22
CA GLY A 82 -11.81 -2.84 20.58
C GLY A 82 -12.28 -3.27 19.19
N LEU A 83 -13.51 -2.91 18.78
CA LEU A 83 -14.05 -3.23 17.45
C LEU A 83 -13.53 -2.28 16.34
N THR A 84 -13.04 -1.09 16.69
CA THR A 84 -12.54 -0.09 15.73
C THR A 84 -11.04 0.14 15.85
N LEU A 85 -10.42 -0.22 16.97
CA LEU A 85 -8.98 -0.08 17.23
C LEU A 85 -8.10 -0.79 16.17
N PRO A 86 -8.35 -2.07 15.80
CA PRO A 86 -7.52 -2.78 14.81
C PRO A 86 -7.51 -2.09 13.44
N SER A 87 -8.55 -1.32 13.12
CA SER A 87 -8.66 -0.67 11.81
C SER A 87 -7.98 0.67 11.67
N HIS A 88 -7.89 1.43 12.76
CA HIS A 88 -7.19 2.71 12.75
C HIS A 88 -5.68 2.52 12.93
N GLU A 89 -5.27 1.46 13.63
CA GLU A 89 -3.87 1.09 13.84
C GLU A 89 -3.21 0.69 12.50
N THR A 90 -3.84 -0.21 11.72
CA THR A 90 -3.27 -0.65 10.43
C THR A 90 -3.13 0.47 9.40
N ILE A 91 -4.11 1.39 9.26
CA ILE A 91 -4.00 2.51 8.29
C ILE A 91 -2.90 3.47 8.72
N ARG A 92 -2.76 3.70 10.03
CA ARG A 92 -1.69 4.56 10.56
C ARG A 92 -0.32 3.95 10.24
N ASP A 93 -0.13 2.66 10.48
CA ASP A 93 1.13 1.97 10.23
C ASP A 93 1.51 2.01 8.74
N ASP A 94 0.52 1.84 7.84
CA ASP A 94 0.73 1.94 6.39
C ASP A 94 1.10 3.37 5.94
N VAL A 95 0.41 4.39 6.49
CA VAL A 95 0.74 5.80 6.23
C VAL A 95 2.12 6.15 6.77
N GLU A 96 2.47 5.69 7.97
CA GLU A 96 3.80 5.89 8.56
C GLU A 96 4.89 5.23 7.71
N ARG A 97 4.65 4.04 7.16
CA ARG A 97 5.58 3.37 6.23
C ARG A 97 5.84 4.20 4.97
N ILE A 98 4.81 4.83 4.39
CA ILE A 98 4.95 5.72 3.23
C ILE A 98 5.73 6.98 3.59
N LEU A 99 5.41 7.59 4.73
CA LEU A 99 6.12 8.78 5.20
C LEU A 99 7.59 8.47 5.47
N GLU A 100 7.91 7.32 6.05
CA GLU A 100 9.29 6.89 6.25
C GLU A 100 10.01 6.65 4.93
N ARG A 101 9.36 5.98 3.97
CA ARG A 101 9.89 5.85 2.61
C ARG A 101 10.16 7.22 1.97
N ASN A 102 9.26 8.18 2.10
CA ASN A 102 9.47 9.53 1.57
C ASN A 102 10.66 10.24 2.23
N ARG A 103 10.84 10.08 3.55
CA ARG A 103 12.05 10.58 4.24
C ARG A 103 13.31 9.92 3.71
N GLN A 104 13.29 8.61 3.45
CA GLN A 104 14.40 7.89 2.85
C GLN A 104 14.70 8.40 1.42
N VAL A 105 13.69 8.59 0.58
CA VAL A 105 13.83 9.18 -0.77
C VAL A 105 14.49 10.56 -0.70
N GLU A 106 14.04 11.41 0.23
CA GLU A 106 14.60 12.76 0.38
C GLU A 106 16.05 12.75 0.89
N ARG A 107 16.40 11.81 1.77
CA ARG A 107 17.80 11.57 2.17
C ARG A 107 18.67 11.19 0.97
N VAL A 108 18.21 10.26 0.11
CA VAL A 108 18.95 9.88 -1.11
C VAL A 108 19.12 11.07 -2.06
N ARG A 109 18.08 11.89 -2.25
CA ARG A 109 18.15 13.11 -3.08
C ARG A 109 19.18 14.10 -2.54
N THR A 110 19.20 14.31 -1.22
CA THR A 110 20.18 15.19 -0.56
C THR A 110 21.61 14.69 -0.79
N LEU A 111 21.86 13.40 -0.61
CA LEU A 111 23.18 12.79 -0.86
C LEU A 111 23.58 12.88 -2.35
N THR A 112 22.64 12.66 -3.26
CA THR A 112 22.87 12.78 -4.70
C THR A 112 23.24 14.22 -5.09
N MET A 113 22.58 15.20 -4.48
CA MET A 113 22.88 16.62 -4.69
C MET A 113 24.28 16.98 -4.16
N GLY A 114 24.65 16.50 -2.97
CA GLY A 114 26.01 16.68 -2.45
C GLY A 114 27.07 16.07 -3.36
N ALA A 115 26.83 14.86 -3.87
CA ALA A 115 27.72 14.22 -4.85
C ALA A 115 27.86 15.04 -6.14
N ALA A 116 26.78 15.70 -6.60
CA ALA A 116 26.84 16.61 -7.74
C ALA A 116 27.67 17.87 -7.45
N GLU A 117 27.55 18.45 -6.25
CA GLU A 117 28.38 19.58 -5.81
C GLU A 117 29.86 19.21 -5.75
N ASP A 118 30.20 18.08 -5.11
CA ASP A 118 31.56 17.57 -5.03
C ASP A 118 32.14 17.28 -6.41
N ARG A 119 31.33 16.71 -7.31
CA ARG A 119 31.70 16.43 -8.69
C ARG A 119 32.05 17.69 -9.47
N GLU A 120 31.25 18.75 -9.35
CA GLU A 120 31.53 20.03 -10.01
C GLU A 120 32.74 20.74 -9.39
N ALA A 121 32.91 20.66 -8.07
CA ALA A 121 34.10 21.18 -7.38
C ALA A 121 35.38 20.47 -7.84
N ALA A 122 35.34 19.13 -8.01
CA ALA A 122 36.48 18.33 -8.45
C ALA A 122 36.79 18.47 -9.95
N ALA A 123 35.77 18.71 -10.80
CA ALA A 123 35.97 18.91 -12.23
C ALA A 123 36.86 20.13 -12.52
N GLY A 124 36.65 21.21 -11.77
CA GLY A 124 37.20 22.52 -12.09
C GLY A 124 36.64 23.08 -13.41
N GLU A 125 37.04 24.31 -13.75
CA GLU A 125 36.46 25.05 -14.87
C GLU A 125 36.84 24.55 -16.27
N LEU A 126 37.93 23.78 -16.37
CA LEU A 126 38.55 23.32 -17.62
C LEU A 126 38.22 21.87 -17.97
N SER A 127 37.46 21.16 -17.14
CA SER A 127 37.06 19.77 -17.41
C SER A 127 36.04 19.70 -18.56
N GLY A 128 36.24 18.74 -19.46
CA GLY A 128 35.34 18.46 -20.57
C GLY A 128 34.06 17.73 -20.14
N LEU A 129 33.37 17.15 -21.13
CA LEU A 129 32.28 16.21 -20.86
C LEU A 129 32.83 14.90 -20.31
N SER A 130 32.08 14.29 -19.40
CA SER A 130 32.43 13.04 -18.73
C SER A 130 32.64 11.92 -19.74
N GLU A 131 33.73 11.18 -19.62
CA GLU A 131 34.10 10.12 -20.57
C GLU A 131 33.61 8.76 -20.05
N PRO A 132 32.74 8.05 -20.80
CA PRO A 132 32.30 6.73 -20.39
C PRO A 132 33.45 5.72 -20.55
N ILE A 133 33.55 4.78 -19.63
CA ILE A 133 34.47 3.64 -19.79
C ILE A 133 33.97 2.78 -20.97
N PRO A 134 34.81 2.51 -22.00
CA PRO A 134 34.39 1.67 -23.11
C PRO A 134 33.93 0.29 -22.64
N ARG A 135 32.88 -0.26 -23.24
CA ARG A 135 32.28 -1.55 -22.81
C ARG A 135 33.30 -2.70 -22.80
N SER A 136 34.15 -2.78 -23.82
CA SER A 136 35.20 -3.78 -23.93
C SER A 136 36.26 -3.62 -22.83
N THR A 137 36.67 -2.39 -22.55
CA THR A 137 37.59 -2.07 -21.46
C THR A 137 36.98 -2.45 -20.11
N PHE A 138 35.73 -2.06 -19.85
CA PHE A 138 35.04 -2.40 -18.61
C PHE A 138 34.96 -3.91 -18.41
N ALA A 139 34.46 -4.66 -19.42
CA ALA A 139 34.29 -6.11 -19.36
C ALA A 139 35.60 -6.89 -19.09
N SER A 140 36.74 -6.37 -19.56
CA SER A 140 38.03 -7.04 -19.43
C SER A 140 38.86 -6.60 -18.22
N THR A 141 38.36 -5.66 -17.41
CA THR A 141 39.11 -5.07 -16.28
C THR A 141 38.64 -5.62 -14.94
N TYR A 142 39.58 -6.16 -14.15
CA TYR A 142 39.33 -6.60 -12.78
C TYR A 142 39.13 -5.42 -11.81
N LEU A 143 38.48 -5.67 -10.67
CA LEU A 143 38.08 -4.64 -9.71
C LEU A 143 39.27 -3.82 -9.19
N SER A 144 40.38 -4.48 -8.84
CA SER A 144 41.60 -3.80 -8.35
C SER A 144 42.08 -2.74 -9.34
N ARG A 145 42.13 -3.09 -10.62
CA ARG A 145 42.55 -2.18 -11.69
C ARG A 145 41.53 -1.09 -11.96
N LEU A 146 40.21 -1.36 -11.85
CA LEU A 146 39.20 -0.30 -11.95
C LEU A 146 39.38 0.76 -10.86
N ILE A 147 39.58 0.33 -9.60
CA ILE A 147 39.80 1.23 -8.46
C ILE A 147 41.00 2.15 -8.70
N GLU A 148 42.07 1.62 -9.28
CA GLU A 148 43.31 2.36 -9.54
C GLU A 148 43.24 3.29 -10.75
N THR A 149 42.57 2.89 -11.83
CA THR A 149 42.76 3.52 -13.16
C THR A 149 41.61 4.42 -13.62
N THR A 150 40.42 4.33 -13.01
CA THR A 150 39.22 5.02 -13.52
C THR A 150 38.83 6.28 -12.74
N GLY A 151 39.58 6.62 -11.69
CA GLY A 151 39.26 7.75 -10.82
C GLY A 151 37.93 7.59 -10.04
N LEU A 152 37.39 6.37 -9.97
CA LEU A 152 36.25 6.01 -9.10
C LEU A 152 36.70 5.74 -7.66
N GLY A 153 37.96 5.31 -7.48
CA GLY A 153 38.60 5.15 -6.18
C GLY A 153 38.03 3.99 -5.33
N VAL A 154 38.45 3.93 -4.07
CA VAL A 154 38.17 2.80 -3.16
C VAL A 154 36.68 2.63 -2.88
N ALA A 155 35.91 3.73 -2.89
CA ALA A 155 34.46 3.68 -2.71
C ALA A 155 33.76 2.81 -3.76
N TYR A 156 34.34 2.70 -4.98
CA TYR A 156 33.83 1.82 -6.02
C TYR A 156 33.85 0.35 -5.60
N GLY A 157 34.82 -0.06 -4.79
CA GLY A 157 34.94 -1.44 -4.33
C GLY A 157 33.74 -1.91 -3.52
N GLY A 158 33.18 -1.05 -2.66
CA GLY A 158 31.95 -1.38 -1.91
C GLY A 158 30.74 -1.49 -2.83
N HIS A 159 30.58 -0.50 -3.72
CA HIS A 159 29.52 -0.44 -4.71
C HIS A 159 29.52 -1.65 -5.66
N HIS A 160 30.69 -2.03 -6.20
CA HIS A 160 30.86 -3.18 -7.08
C HIS A 160 30.42 -4.48 -6.40
N ARG A 161 30.86 -4.72 -5.16
CA ARG A 161 30.49 -5.94 -4.41
C ARG A 161 28.98 -6.03 -4.18
N LEU A 162 28.35 -4.90 -3.88
CA LEU A 162 26.89 -4.84 -3.73
C LEU A 162 26.17 -5.12 -5.05
N LYS A 163 26.66 -4.56 -6.17
CA LYS A 163 26.10 -4.86 -7.51
C LYS A 163 26.19 -6.36 -7.83
N VAL A 164 27.36 -6.96 -7.60
CA VAL A 164 27.56 -8.39 -7.84
C VAL A 164 26.63 -9.24 -6.98
N ALA A 165 26.47 -8.90 -5.70
CA ALA A 165 25.54 -9.60 -4.80
C ALA A 165 24.08 -9.48 -5.31
N ASN A 166 23.59 -8.27 -5.56
CA ASN A 166 22.22 -8.06 -6.03
C ASN A 166 21.95 -8.72 -7.38
N VAL A 167 22.90 -8.68 -8.33
CA VAL A 167 22.73 -9.35 -9.62
C VAL A 167 22.73 -10.88 -9.45
N THR A 168 23.46 -11.41 -8.47
CA THR A 168 23.39 -12.84 -8.12
C THR A 168 22.01 -13.19 -7.56
N ASP A 169 21.45 -12.35 -6.67
CA ASP A 169 20.09 -12.49 -6.15
C ASP A 169 19.05 -12.43 -7.29
N ASP A 170 19.21 -11.49 -8.22
CA ASP A 170 18.31 -11.32 -9.38
C ASP A 170 18.32 -12.54 -10.30
N VAL A 171 19.49 -13.10 -10.62
CA VAL A 171 19.61 -14.32 -11.43
C VAL A 171 18.93 -15.51 -10.74
N ALA A 172 19.12 -15.67 -9.41
CA ALA A 172 18.49 -16.75 -8.64
C ALA A 172 16.97 -16.64 -8.62
N ARG A 173 16.46 -15.41 -8.45
CA ARG A 173 15.02 -15.14 -8.47
C ARG A 173 14.41 -15.39 -9.85
N ILE A 174 15.05 -14.95 -10.93
CA ILE A 174 14.61 -15.24 -12.30
C ILE A 174 14.59 -16.75 -12.56
N LEU A 175 15.63 -17.46 -12.15
CA LEU A 175 15.70 -18.92 -12.29
C LEU A 175 14.52 -19.59 -11.58
N ALA A 176 14.27 -19.22 -10.31
CA ALA A 176 13.19 -19.78 -9.51
C ALA A 176 11.80 -19.48 -10.10
N GLU A 177 11.58 -18.24 -10.53
CA GLU A 177 10.32 -17.79 -11.15
C GLU A 177 10.04 -18.55 -12.45
N LEU A 178 11.04 -18.68 -13.33
CA LEU A 178 10.89 -19.36 -14.62
C LEU A 178 10.76 -20.88 -14.49
N ALA A 179 11.41 -21.48 -13.49
CA ALA A 179 11.26 -22.90 -13.16
C ALA A 179 9.96 -23.22 -12.39
N GLY A 180 9.11 -22.21 -12.11
CA GLY A 180 7.83 -22.42 -11.42
C GLY A 180 7.95 -22.73 -9.92
N ILE A 181 9.07 -22.39 -9.29
CA ILE A 181 9.29 -22.61 -7.86
C ILE A 181 8.57 -21.50 -7.09
N ALA A 182 7.47 -21.85 -6.40
CA ALA A 182 6.67 -20.90 -5.65
C ALA A 182 7.47 -20.16 -4.55
N GLY A 183 7.30 -18.84 -4.50
CA GLY A 183 8.16 -17.88 -3.79
C GLY A 183 8.09 -17.86 -2.27
N SER A 184 8.57 -18.91 -1.61
CA SER A 184 9.12 -18.75 -0.26
C SER A 184 10.56 -18.21 -0.36
N ASP A 185 10.86 -17.09 0.30
CA ASP A 185 12.18 -16.44 0.30
C ASP A 185 13.33 -17.43 0.59
N ASP A 186 13.09 -18.42 1.44
CA ASP A 186 14.06 -19.46 1.80
C ASP A 186 14.50 -20.34 0.62
N ARG A 187 13.58 -20.70 -0.29
CA ARG A 187 13.90 -21.52 -1.47
C ARG A 187 14.74 -20.75 -2.48
N VAL A 188 14.42 -19.47 -2.67
CA VAL A 188 15.20 -18.60 -3.56
C VAL A 188 16.60 -18.36 -3.00
N ALA A 189 16.71 -18.15 -1.69
CA ALA A 189 17.99 -18.02 -1.00
C ALA A 189 18.84 -19.30 -1.14
N HIS A 190 18.22 -20.48 -1.03
CA HIS A 190 18.92 -21.74 -1.23
C HIS A 190 19.43 -21.91 -2.66
N LEU A 191 18.59 -21.68 -3.69
CA LEU A 191 19.03 -21.74 -5.10
C LEU A 191 20.16 -20.76 -5.39
N ARG A 192 20.09 -19.56 -4.79
CA ARG A 192 21.18 -18.59 -4.88
C ARG A 192 22.48 -19.17 -4.35
N ASP A 193 22.49 -19.68 -3.12
CA ASP A 193 23.71 -20.11 -2.44
C ASP A 193 24.26 -21.44 -3.00
N ALA A 194 23.38 -22.38 -3.31
CA ALA A 194 23.73 -23.74 -3.74
C ALA A 194 24.12 -23.83 -5.23
N LEU A 195 23.57 -22.97 -6.10
CA LEU A 195 23.74 -23.07 -7.55
C LEU A 195 24.32 -21.79 -8.15
N VAL A 196 23.62 -20.66 -8.04
CA VAL A 196 23.96 -19.42 -8.77
C VAL A 196 25.29 -18.82 -8.28
N GLN A 197 25.47 -18.72 -6.96
CA GLN A 197 26.68 -18.17 -6.37
C GLN A 197 27.90 -19.04 -6.66
N ARG A 198 27.76 -20.38 -6.56
CA ARG A 198 28.83 -21.33 -6.86
C ARG A 198 29.25 -21.26 -8.32
N TRP A 199 28.28 -21.32 -9.24
CA TRP A 199 28.52 -21.13 -10.67
C TRP A 199 29.25 -19.81 -10.92
N ARG A 200 28.74 -18.69 -10.37
CA ARG A 200 29.36 -17.37 -10.56
C ARG A 200 30.81 -17.35 -10.08
N THR A 201 31.11 -17.90 -8.91
CA THR A 201 32.49 -17.91 -8.36
C THR A 201 33.46 -18.81 -9.14
N SER A 202 32.95 -19.85 -9.82
CA SER A 202 33.75 -20.71 -10.72
C SER A 202 34.00 -20.07 -12.11
N ARG A 203 33.33 -18.97 -12.43
CA ARG A 203 33.42 -18.32 -13.76
C ARG A 203 34.01 -16.93 -13.70
N TYR A 204 33.71 -16.19 -12.64
CA TYR A 204 34.05 -14.78 -12.50
C TYR A 204 34.78 -14.49 -11.20
N SER A 205 35.71 -13.55 -11.25
CA SER A 205 36.49 -13.14 -10.09
C SER A 205 36.76 -11.63 -10.05
N ARG A 206 36.95 -11.12 -8.82
CA ARG A 206 37.32 -9.73 -8.53
C ARG A 206 38.74 -9.41 -8.99
N GLU A 207 39.60 -10.42 -8.98
CA GLU A 207 41.03 -10.31 -9.25
C GLU A 207 41.46 -11.38 -10.24
N ALA A 208 42.60 -11.16 -10.90
CA ALA A 208 43.16 -12.13 -11.81
C ALA A 208 43.44 -13.43 -11.05
N SER A 209 42.69 -14.47 -11.38
CA SER A 209 42.69 -15.75 -10.68
C SER A 209 42.40 -16.89 -11.66
N TRP A 210 42.68 -18.10 -11.21
CA TRP A 210 42.67 -19.30 -12.03
C TRP A 210 41.90 -20.40 -11.32
N GLU A 211 41.15 -21.17 -12.10
CA GLU A 211 40.53 -22.42 -11.67
C GLU A 211 41.05 -23.53 -12.60
N GLY A 212 41.86 -24.43 -12.04
CA GLY A 212 42.68 -25.34 -12.84
C GLY A 212 43.58 -24.57 -13.83
N HIS A 213 43.42 -24.85 -15.12
CA HIS A 213 44.14 -24.17 -16.21
C HIS A 213 43.37 -23.01 -16.84
N ARG A 214 42.14 -22.74 -16.39
CA ARG A 214 41.29 -21.67 -16.93
C ARG A 214 41.45 -20.40 -16.11
N ARG A 215 41.66 -19.28 -16.81
CA ARG A 215 41.61 -17.96 -16.18
C ARG A 215 40.16 -17.55 -15.97
N LEU A 216 39.82 -17.13 -14.76
CA LEU A 216 38.47 -16.64 -14.45
C LEU A 216 38.24 -15.26 -15.07
N GLU A 217 37.06 -15.03 -15.59
CA GLU A 217 36.68 -13.75 -16.19
C GLU A 217 36.52 -12.67 -15.10
N PRO A 218 36.70 -11.37 -15.42
CA PRO A 218 36.41 -10.32 -14.48
C PRO A 218 34.92 -10.27 -14.09
N GLU A 219 34.61 -9.99 -12.83
CA GLU A 219 33.22 -9.74 -12.40
C GLU A 219 32.54 -8.57 -13.15
N THR A 220 33.30 -7.69 -13.79
CA THR A 220 32.74 -6.63 -14.64
C THR A 220 32.09 -7.19 -15.92
N ALA A 221 32.56 -8.33 -16.45
CA ALA A 221 31.90 -9.05 -17.53
C ALA A 221 30.54 -9.60 -17.07
N PHE A 222 30.50 -10.18 -15.86
CA PHE A 222 29.26 -10.63 -15.22
C PHE A 222 28.26 -9.48 -15.07
N LEU A 223 28.68 -8.34 -14.52
CA LEU A 223 27.82 -7.16 -14.39
C LEU A 223 27.35 -6.64 -15.75
N LEU A 224 28.21 -6.61 -16.76
CA LEU A 224 27.83 -6.13 -18.09
C LEU A 224 26.74 -6.99 -18.72
N ARG A 225 26.78 -8.30 -18.46
CA ARG A 225 25.89 -9.32 -19.04
C ARG A 225 24.55 -9.44 -18.30
N PHE A 226 24.52 -9.28 -16.98
CA PHE A 226 23.34 -9.60 -16.16
C PHE A 226 22.72 -8.41 -15.40
N ASP A 227 23.41 -7.26 -15.26
CA ASP A 227 22.90 -6.12 -14.49
C ASP A 227 21.89 -5.26 -15.28
N LEU A 228 20.69 -5.82 -15.49
CA LEU A 228 19.56 -5.13 -16.11
C LEU A 228 19.09 -3.93 -15.27
N ALA A 229 19.07 -4.09 -13.95
CA ALA A 229 18.63 -3.05 -13.01
C ALA A 229 19.47 -1.77 -13.13
N TYR A 230 20.78 -1.88 -13.32
CA TYR A 230 21.65 -0.73 -13.57
C TYR A 230 21.19 0.11 -14.77
N ARG A 231 20.75 -0.52 -15.86
CA ARG A 231 20.25 0.18 -17.05
C ARG A 231 18.98 0.95 -16.77
N VAL A 232 18.07 0.36 -16.00
CA VAL A 232 16.83 0.99 -15.54
C VAL A 232 17.15 2.18 -14.62
N ARG A 233 18.03 2.00 -13.61
CA ARG A 233 18.45 3.07 -12.69
C ARG A 233 19.09 4.24 -13.43
N ARG A 234 19.92 3.97 -14.44
CA ARG A 234 20.56 5.02 -15.25
C ARG A 234 19.55 5.86 -16.03
N LEU A 235 18.56 5.23 -16.66
CA LEU A 235 17.54 5.97 -17.40
C LEU A 235 16.63 6.79 -16.47
N HIS A 236 16.25 6.23 -15.32
CA HIS A 236 15.54 6.97 -14.27
C HIS A 236 16.34 8.20 -13.82
N PHE A 237 17.63 8.02 -13.54
CA PHE A 237 18.51 9.13 -13.18
C PHE A 237 18.54 10.25 -14.23
N VAL A 238 18.70 9.90 -15.51
CA VAL A 238 18.75 10.92 -16.57
C VAL A 238 17.39 11.61 -16.74
N LEU A 239 16.28 10.86 -16.65
CA LEU A 239 14.93 11.45 -16.66
C LEU A 239 14.71 12.42 -15.51
N GLU A 240 15.13 12.06 -14.30
CA GLU A 240 15.13 12.96 -13.14
C GLU A 240 15.95 14.22 -13.43
N ARG A 241 17.16 14.09 -14.01
CA ARG A 241 17.98 15.25 -14.40
C ARG A 241 17.28 16.13 -15.42
N VAL A 242 16.56 15.56 -16.40
CA VAL A 242 15.81 16.38 -17.38
C VAL A 242 14.73 17.21 -16.69
N ASP A 243 13.98 16.61 -15.77
CA ASP A 243 12.96 17.33 -15.00
C ASP A 243 13.56 18.39 -14.12
N GLU A 244 14.74 18.12 -13.58
CA GLU A 244 15.41 19.10 -12.76
C GLU A 244 15.83 20.34 -13.55
N TRP A 245 16.33 20.14 -14.76
CA TRP A 245 16.62 21.20 -15.71
C TRP A 245 15.36 21.98 -16.07
N LEU A 246 14.29 21.29 -16.49
CA LEU A 246 13.01 21.92 -16.87
C LEU A 246 12.43 22.78 -15.75
N ALA A 247 12.45 22.29 -14.51
CA ALA A 247 11.98 23.05 -13.35
C ALA A 247 12.88 24.24 -13.00
N GLY A 248 14.19 24.14 -13.25
CA GLY A 248 15.17 25.17 -12.90
C GLY A 248 15.40 26.26 -13.95
N LEU A 249 14.90 26.11 -15.19
CA LEU A 249 15.16 27.06 -16.30
C LEU A 249 14.82 28.51 -15.93
N GLY A 250 13.59 28.74 -15.48
CA GLY A 250 13.10 30.08 -15.13
C GLY A 250 13.88 30.72 -13.99
N PRO A 251 13.97 30.07 -12.81
CA PRO A 251 14.73 30.59 -11.67
C PRO A 251 16.21 30.85 -11.99
N LEU A 252 16.85 29.94 -12.73
CA LEU A 252 18.26 30.11 -13.11
C LEU A 252 18.45 31.27 -14.08
N ALA A 253 17.62 31.38 -15.12
CA ALA A 253 17.68 32.48 -16.07
C ALA A 253 17.47 33.85 -15.39
N ALA A 254 16.54 33.94 -14.43
CA ALA A 254 16.31 35.15 -13.64
C ALA A 254 17.54 35.54 -12.80
N SER A 255 18.22 34.56 -12.18
CA SER A 255 19.44 34.84 -11.42
C SER A 255 20.60 35.34 -12.29
N LEU A 256 20.72 34.79 -13.51
CA LEU A 256 21.74 35.19 -14.48
C LEU A 256 21.51 36.60 -15.01
N ASP A 257 20.27 36.99 -15.31
CA ASP A 257 19.94 38.37 -15.71
C ASP A 257 20.27 39.38 -14.62
N ALA A 258 19.92 39.05 -13.39
CA ALA A 258 20.18 39.92 -12.24
C ALA A 258 21.68 40.00 -11.91
N GLY A 259 22.54 39.17 -12.52
CA GLY A 259 23.95 39.08 -12.18
C GLY A 259 24.20 38.56 -10.75
N THR A 260 23.22 37.87 -10.17
CA THR A 260 23.26 37.43 -8.76
C THR A 260 23.63 35.96 -8.62
N GLU A 261 24.05 35.58 -7.42
CA GLU A 261 24.23 34.17 -7.04
C GLU A 261 22.85 33.46 -7.03
N PRO A 262 22.69 32.30 -7.70
CA PRO A 262 21.44 31.56 -7.62
C PRO A 262 21.12 31.14 -6.19
N ARG A 263 19.87 31.33 -5.77
CA ARG A 263 19.40 30.94 -4.43
C ARG A 263 19.20 29.42 -4.37
N GLY A 264 20.01 28.76 -3.53
CA GLY A 264 19.94 27.32 -3.27
C GLY A 264 21.02 26.51 -3.97
N ALA A 265 21.50 25.47 -3.27
CA ALA A 265 22.54 24.53 -3.71
C ALA A 265 22.30 24.07 -5.16
N ARG A 266 21.12 23.50 -5.41
CA ARG A 266 20.73 22.98 -6.72
C ARG A 266 20.92 23.97 -7.87
N LEU A 267 20.45 25.22 -7.75
CA LEU A 267 20.60 26.20 -8.85
C LEU A 267 22.05 26.63 -9.05
N ARG A 268 22.87 26.64 -7.99
CA ARG A 268 24.32 26.88 -8.10
C ARG A 268 25.01 25.73 -8.83
N THR A 269 24.71 24.48 -8.49
CA THR A 269 25.22 23.30 -9.19
C THR A 269 24.80 23.33 -10.66
N MET A 270 23.53 23.59 -10.96
CA MET A 270 23.05 23.73 -12.34
C MET A 270 23.80 24.83 -13.10
N ARG A 271 24.05 26.00 -12.48
CA ARG A 271 24.85 27.07 -13.10
C ARG A 271 26.28 26.61 -13.41
N ALA A 272 26.92 25.89 -12.49
CA ALA A 272 28.26 25.35 -12.66
C ALA A 272 28.31 24.34 -13.82
N THR A 273 27.41 23.36 -13.81
CA THR A 273 27.27 22.35 -14.88
C THR A 273 27.00 23.01 -16.24
N LEU A 274 26.09 23.99 -16.31
CA LEU A 274 25.79 24.72 -17.56
C LEU A 274 27.05 25.37 -18.15
N ARG A 275 27.83 26.05 -17.30
CA ARG A 275 29.05 26.73 -17.73
C ARG A 275 30.10 25.74 -18.21
N ARG A 276 30.34 24.67 -17.45
CA ARG A 276 31.29 23.61 -17.82
C ARG A 276 30.91 22.96 -19.15
N VAL A 277 29.65 22.55 -19.30
CA VAL A 277 29.17 21.88 -20.51
C VAL A 277 29.19 22.80 -21.72
N ALA A 278 28.71 24.05 -21.59
CA ALA A 278 28.73 25.01 -22.70
C ALA A 278 30.16 25.33 -23.16
N ARG A 279 31.14 25.38 -22.24
CA ARG A 279 32.57 25.46 -22.57
C ARG A 279 33.03 24.25 -23.37
N ALA A 280 32.76 23.05 -22.84
CA ALA A 280 33.23 21.80 -23.42
C ALA A 280 32.78 21.61 -24.88
N VAL A 281 31.63 22.17 -25.27
CA VAL A 281 31.10 22.08 -26.64
C VAL A 281 31.25 23.37 -27.45
N ALA A 282 32.06 24.32 -26.96
CA ALA A 282 32.31 25.64 -27.56
C ALA A 282 31.04 26.47 -27.87
N ALA A 283 29.98 26.30 -27.08
CA ALA A 283 28.69 26.97 -27.25
C ALA A 283 28.54 28.23 -26.37
N HIS A 284 29.60 29.06 -26.31
CA HIS A 284 29.59 30.28 -25.50
C HIS A 284 28.79 31.44 -26.09
N PRO A 285 28.25 32.34 -25.24
CA PRO A 285 28.21 32.28 -23.77
C PRO A 285 27.05 31.41 -23.21
N ALA A 286 27.23 30.89 -21.99
CA ALA A 286 26.17 30.26 -21.20
C ALA A 286 25.42 31.33 -20.38
N ASP A 287 24.40 31.94 -20.98
CA ASP A 287 23.68 33.07 -20.41
C ASP A 287 22.17 32.82 -20.28
N ALA A 288 21.46 33.84 -19.80
CA ALA A 288 20.02 33.78 -19.62
C ALA A 288 19.24 33.72 -20.96
N ALA A 289 19.82 34.26 -22.04
CA ALA A 289 19.21 34.22 -23.37
C ALA A 289 19.18 32.80 -23.93
N LEU A 290 20.27 32.03 -23.73
CA LEU A 290 20.33 30.61 -24.05
C LEU A 290 19.23 29.81 -23.34
N LEU A 291 19.07 30.00 -22.02
CA LEU A 291 18.09 29.27 -21.21
C LEU A 291 16.64 29.61 -21.55
N ARG A 292 16.36 30.86 -21.94
CA ARG A 292 15.03 31.29 -22.38
C ARG A 292 14.71 30.95 -23.82
N HIS A 293 15.71 30.60 -24.62
CA HIS A 293 15.48 30.27 -26.01
C HIS A 293 14.54 29.04 -26.11
N PRO A 294 13.41 29.12 -26.86
CA PRO A 294 12.43 28.03 -26.92
C PRO A 294 13.06 26.67 -27.29
N ALA A 295 14.00 26.68 -28.23
CA ALA A 295 14.74 25.49 -28.65
C ALA A 295 15.47 24.75 -27.51
N PHE A 296 15.89 25.44 -26.43
CA PHE A 296 16.50 24.78 -25.27
C PHE A 296 15.47 23.91 -24.54
N GLY A 297 14.33 24.50 -24.17
CA GLY A 297 13.23 23.81 -23.50
C GLY A 297 12.56 22.77 -24.39
N ASP A 298 12.47 23.01 -25.70
CA ASP A 298 11.96 22.04 -26.68
C ASP A 298 12.89 20.83 -26.82
N ALA A 299 14.21 21.05 -26.87
CA ALA A 299 15.20 19.98 -26.89
C ALA A 299 15.13 19.11 -25.63
N LEU A 300 15.06 19.72 -24.44
CA LEU A 300 14.90 18.98 -23.18
C LEU A 300 13.60 18.17 -23.15
N ARG A 301 12.47 18.76 -23.57
CA ARG A 301 11.18 18.04 -23.63
C ARG A 301 11.19 16.92 -24.67
N GLY A 302 11.85 17.11 -25.80
CA GLY A 302 12.05 16.08 -26.82
C GLY A 302 12.86 14.90 -26.29
N LEU A 303 14.01 15.18 -25.69
CA LEU A 303 14.88 14.18 -25.06
C LEU A 303 14.15 13.43 -23.94
N ARG A 304 13.40 14.14 -23.09
CA ARG A 304 12.57 13.54 -22.03
C ARG A 304 11.59 12.50 -22.58
N ARG A 305 10.85 12.83 -23.65
CA ARG A 305 9.88 11.90 -24.26
C ARG A 305 10.59 10.65 -24.77
N ALA A 306 11.63 10.82 -25.56
CA ALA A 306 12.37 9.70 -26.15
C ALA A 306 13.04 8.79 -25.11
N LEU A 307 13.62 9.38 -24.05
CA LEU A 307 14.17 8.61 -22.92
C LEU A 307 13.07 7.86 -22.15
N GLY A 308 11.89 8.47 -22.00
CA GLY A 308 10.72 7.85 -21.38
C GLY A 308 10.23 6.64 -22.18
N ASP A 309 10.11 6.79 -23.50
CA ASP A 309 9.72 5.69 -24.40
C ASP A 309 10.75 4.54 -24.37
N THR A 310 12.03 4.88 -24.33
CA THR A 310 13.13 3.91 -24.19
C THR A 310 13.05 3.16 -22.86
N LEU A 311 12.82 3.88 -21.75
CA LEU A 311 12.66 3.28 -20.43
C LEU A 311 11.41 2.39 -20.37
N HIS A 312 10.30 2.82 -20.96
CA HIS A 312 9.06 2.07 -21.00
C HIS A 312 9.26 0.72 -21.70
N THR A 313 9.91 0.73 -22.87
CA THR A 313 10.23 -0.48 -23.64
C THR A 313 11.12 -1.41 -22.83
N LEU A 314 12.19 -0.87 -22.22
CA LEU A 314 13.09 -1.64 -21.35
C LEU A 314 12.35 -2.28 -20.17
N GLN A 315 11.46 -1.54 -19.52
CA GLN A 315 10.69 -2.01 -18.37
C GLN A 315 9.61 -3.03 -18.76
N HIS A 316 8.99 -2.86 -19.92
CA HIS A 316 8.02 -3.82 -20.47
C HIS A 316 8.69 -5.18 -20.67
N HIS A 317 9.85 -5.23 -21.32
CA HIS A 317 10.62 -6.46 -21.48
C HIS A 317 11.16 -7.01 -20.16
N ALA A 318 11.61 -6.15 -19.24
CA ALA A 318 12.05 -6.57 -17.91
C ALA A 318 10.92 -7.19 -17.08
N ALA A 319 9.68 -6.70 -17.20
CA ALA A 319 8.53 -7.24 -16.49
C ALA A 319 8.18 -8.66 -16.97
N ALA A 320 8.41 -8.97 -18.25
CA ALA A 320 8.20 -10.30 -18.79
C ALA A 320 9.17 -11.36 -18.24
N LEU A 321 10.29 -10.95 -17.62
CA LEU A 321 11.21 -11.86 -16.90
C LEU A 321 10.68 -12.29 -15.52
N HIS A 322 9.76 -11.52 -14.93
CA HIS A 322 9.33 -11.70 -13.53
C HIS A 322 7.87 -12.15 -13.37
N HIS A 323 7.10 -12.17 -14.45
CA HIS A 323 5.72 -12.64 -14.43
C HIS A 323 5.55 -13.82 -15.38
N GLN A 324 5.03 -14.95 -14.87
CA GLN A 324 4.30 -15.91 -15.70
C GLN A 324 3.14 -15.14 -16.34
N ALA A 325 3.30 -14.79 -17.61
CA ALA A 325 2.41 -13.85 -18.27
C ALA A 325 1.02 -14.46 -18.51
N ASP A 326 0.07 -14.15 -17.64
CA ASP A 326 -1.38 -14.29 -17.90
C ASP A 326 -1.91 -13.15 -18.83
N SER A 327 -1.08 -12.59 -19.72
CA SER A 327 -1.49 -11.50 -20.61
C SER A 327 -1.27 -11.83 -22.09
N PRO A 328 -2.26 -11.58 -22.98
CA PRO A 328 -2.28 -12.07 -24.35
C PRO A 328 -1.39 -11.21 -25.24
N ALA A 329 -0.13 -11.59 -25.37
CA ALA A 329 0.74 -11.11 -26.45
C ALA A 329 1.55 -12.27 -27.05
N ALA A 330 0.91 -13.43 -27.20
CA ALA A 330 1.33 -14.43 -28.16
C ALA A 330 0.83 -14.03 -29.56
N THR A 331 1.36 -12.93 -30.11
CA THR A 331 1.47 -12.86 -31.57
C THR A 331 2.69 -13.68 -31.93
N ALA A 332 2.45 -14.93 -32.33
CA ALA A 332 3.46 -15.84 -32.85
C ALA A 332 4.27 -15.13 -33.95
N GLY A 333 5.53 -14.79 -33.66
CA GLY A 333 6.42 -14.08 -34.59
C GLY A 333 7.51 -13.21 -33.96
N ASP A 334 7.36 -12.79 -32.70
CA ASP A 334 8.34 -11.92 -32.06
C ASP A 334 9.58 -12.68 -31.56
N ALA A 335 10.76 -12.24 -32.01
CA ALA A 335 12.05 -12.81 -31.62
C ALA A 335 12.34 -12.70 -30.10
N PHE A 336 11.62 -11.84 -29.39
CA PHE A 336 11.64 -11.75 -27.93
C PHE A 336 10.93 -12.95 -27.28
N ALA A 337 9.73 -13.30 -27.75
CA ALA A 337 8.93 -14.40 -27.20
C ALA A 337 9.65 -15.75 -27.36
N GLN A 338 10.27 -15.99 -28.52
CA GLN A 338 11.06 -17.21 -28.78
C GLN A 338 12.27 -17.32 -27.82
N ARG A 339 12.97 -16.22 -27.54
CA ARG A 339 14.08 -16.21 -26.58
C ARG A 339 13.60 -16.43 -25.15
N LEU A 340 12.45 -15.87 -24.79
CA LEU A 340 11.86 -16.06 -23.46
C LEU A 340 11.43 -17.52 -23.25
N GLU A 341 10.83 -18.16 -24.25
CA GLU A 341 10.47 -19.59 -24.21
C GLU A 341 11.72 -20.48 -24.08
N ALA A 342 12.77 -20.21 -24.88
CA ALA A 342 14.04 -20.92 -24.77
C ALA A 342 14.71 -20.74 -23.40
N LEU A 343 14.64 -19.52 -22.83
CA LEU A 343 15.14 -19.24 -21.49
C LEU A 343 14.35 -20.01 -20.42
N GLN A 344 13.03 -20.07 -20.52
CA GLN A 344 12.18 -20.82 -19.59
C GLN A 344 12.47 -22.32 -19.63
N ALA A 345 12.66 -22.89 -20.83
CA ALA A 345 13.08 -24.27 -20.99
C ALA A 345 14.45 -24.53 -20.36
N ALA A 346 15.43 -23.64 -20.59
CA ALA A 346 16.76 -23.76 -19.99
C ALA A 346 16.75 -23.62 -18.46
N ALA A 347 15.91 -22.72 -17.91
CA ALA A 347 15.73 -22.56 -16.47
C ALA A 347 15.20 -23.84 -15.81
N THR A 348 14.17 -24.44 -16.42
CA THR A 348 13.57 -25.69 -15.95
C THR A 348 14.60 -26.82 -15.97
N ALA A 349 15.33 -26.98 -17.08
CA ALA A 349 16.37 -28.00 -17.23
C ALA A 349 17.52 -27.81 -16.21
N ALA A 350 17.93 -26.57 -15.92
CA ALA A 350 18.98 -26.29 -14.93
C ALA A 350 18.56 -26.69 -13.52
N VAL A 351 17.32 -26.40 -13.12
CA VAL A 351 16.78 -26.81 -11.82
C VAL A 351 16.62 -28.33 -11.74
N GLU A 352 16.05 -28.96 -12.77
CA GLU A 352 15.87 -30.43 -12.80
C GLU A 352 17.21 -31.18 -12.75
N ALA A 353 18.22 -30.71 -13.50
CA ALA A 353 19.55 -31.30 -13.45
C ALA A 353 20.19 -31.15 -12.06
N TRP A 354 20.06 -29.97 -11.45
CA TRP A 354 20.52 -29.75 -10.09
C TRP A 354 19.79 -30.64 -9.08
N LEU A 355 18.46 -30.78 -9.17
CA LEU A 355 17.68 -31.65 -8.31
C LEU A 355 18.11 -33.11 -8.45
N ARG A 356 18.26 -33.62 -9.69
CA ARG A 356 18.73 -35.00 -9.94
C ARG A 356 20.12 -35.27 -9.34
N ALA A 357 21.01 -34.29 -9.37
CA ALA A 357 22.35 -34.41 -8.80
C ALA A 357 22.36 -34.37 -7.25
N ASN A 358 21.28 -33.91 -6.61
CA ASN A 358 21.22 -33.66 -5.16
C ASN A 358 20.04 -34.37 -4.44
N SER A 359 19.22 -35.16 -5.15
CA SER A 359 18.17 -35.99 -4.56
C SER A 359 18.69 -37.40 -4.30
N ASP A 360 18.58 -37.87 -3.05
CA ASP A 360 18.59 -39.31 -2.77
C ASP A 360 17.34 -39.96 -3.42
N ASP A 361 17.47 -41.15 -4.00
CA ASP A 361 16.47 -41.88 -4.82
C ASP A 361 15.05 -42.04 -4.19
N GLU A 362 14.82 -41.60 -2.94
CA GLU A 362 13.56 -41.77 -2.21
C GLU A 362 12.67 -40.49 -2.08
N ALA A 363 13.12 -39.29 -2.50
CA ALA A 363 12.35 -38.06 -2.30
C ALA A 363 11.39 -37.71 -3.47
N HIS A 364 10.07 -37.74 -3.22
CA HIS A 364 9.02 -37.33 -4.18
C HIS A 364 9.13 -35.84 -4.59
N GLU A 365 8.80 -35.56 -5.85
CA GLU A 365 8.92 -34.26 -6.58
C GLU A 365 8.41 -33.00 -5.83
N ALA A 366 7.47 -33.13 -4.90
CA ALA A 366 6.91 -31.99 -4.17
C ALA A 366 7.75 -31.56 -2.95
N ASP A 367 8.55 -32.47 -2.38
CA ASP A 367 9.38 -32.24 -1.18
C ASP A 367 10.89 -32.15 -1.52
N ALA A 368 11.30 -32.51 -2.73
CA ALA A 368 12.72 -32.55 -3.14
C ALA A 368 13.47 -31.21 -2.96
N VAL A 369 12.82 -30.05 -3.20
CA VAL A 369 13.44 -28.74 -2.97
C VAL A 369 13.60 -28.42 -1.47
N ALA A 370 12.69 -28.91 -0.62
CA ALA A 370 12.76 -28.72 0.83
C ALA A 370 13.72 -29.74 1.49
N VAL A 371 13.81 -30.96 0.94
CA VAL A 371 14.76 -32.00 1.36
C VAL A 371 16.18 -31.68 0.90
N ALA A 372 16.36 -31.15 -0.33
CA ALA A 372 17.65 -30.62 -0.79
C ALA A 372 18.08 -29.35 -0.03
N ALA A 373 17.13 -28.60 0.52
CA ALA A 373 17.44 -27.43 1.36
C ALA A 373 18.19 -27.79 2.66
N ASP A 374 17.98 -29.00 3.19
CA ASP A 374 18.69 -29.53 4.37
C ASP A 374 20.01 -30.25 3.99
N ALA A 375 20.23 -30.57 2.72
CA ALA A 375 21.44 -31.20 2.22
C ALA A 375 22.58 -30.17 2.06
N VAL A 376 23.14 -29.74 3.18
CA VAL A 376 24.38 -28.95 3.20
C VAL A 376 25.54 -29.82 2.68
N ALA A 377 26.19 -29.31 1.62
CA ALA A 377 27.56 -29.63 1.20
C ALA A 377 27.83 -30.82 0.26
N VAL A 378 26.99 -31.08 -0.75
CA VAL A 378 27.44 -31.84 -1.94
C VAL A 378 27.60 -30.91 -3.15
N ALA A 379 28.64 -31.21 -3.92
CA ALA A 379 29.29 -30.30 -4.84
C ALA A 379 28.49 -30.12 -6.14
N VAL A 380 28.52 -28.90 -6.69
CA VAL A 380 28.26 -28.67 -8.12
C VAL A 380 29.49 -29.17 -8.90
N GLU A 381 29.75 -30.47 -8.80
CA GLU A 381 30.74 -31.21 -9.61
C GLU A 381 30.05 -32.07 -10.68
N ASP A 382 28.72 -32.19 -10.61
CA ASP A 382 27.93 -32.83 -11.65
C ASP A 382 28.01 -32.02 -12.95
N VAL A 383 28.58 -32.65 -13.98
CA VAL A 383 28.86 -32.02 -15.27
C VAL A 383 27.57 -31.60 -15.95
N ASP A 384 26.51 -32.42 -15.86
CA ASP A 384 25.23 -32.15 -16.51
C ASP A 384 24.53 -30.95 -15.88
N ALA A 385 24.56 -30.82 -14.55
CA ALA A 385 24.02 -29.66 -13.84
C ALA A 385 24.76 -28.36 -14.18
N VAL A 386 26.09 -28.42 -14.32
CA VAL A 386 26.91 -27.27 -14.74
C VAL A 386 26.59 -26.85 -16.18
N GLU A 387 26.50 -27.81 -17.10
CA GLU A 387 26.18 -27.54 -18.51
C GLU A 387 24.76 -26.99 -18.67
N ALA A 388 23.78 -27.54 -17.95
CA ALA A 388 22.41 -27.04 -17.95
C ALA A 388 22.33 -25.60 -17.42
N PHE A 389 23.06 -25.30 -16.34
CA PHE A 389 23.12 -23.92 -15.82
C PHE A 389 23.84 -22.97 -16.78
N ASP A 390 24.92 -23.40 -17.44
CA ASP A 390 25.60 -22.60 -18.46
C ASP A 390 24.67 -22.27 -19.64
N ALA A 391 23.82 -23.21 -20.05
CA ALA A 391 22.80 -22.98 -21.07
C ALA A 391 21.78 -21.93 -20.60
N PHE A 392 21.29 -22.04 -19.36
CA PHE A 392 20.41 -21.03 -18.75
C PHE A 392 21.06 -19.64 -18.70
N ALA A 393 22.27 -19.55 -18.15
CA ALA A 393 23.01 -18.29 -18.04
C ALA A 393 23.30 -17.68 -19.43
N THR A 394 23.47 -18.53 -20.45
CA THR A 394 23.63 -18.09 -21.83
C THR A 394 22.37 -17.51 -22.42
N ALA A 395 21.25 -18.22 -22.33
CA ALA A 395 19.95 -17.73 -22.76
C ALA A 395 19.56 -16.42 -22.03
N LEU A 396 19.82 -16.33 -20.72
CA LEU A 396 19.50 -15.14 -19.93
C LEU A 396 20.34 -13.94 -20.38
N GLY A 397 21.65 -14.14 -20.54
CA GLY A 397 22.55 -13.08 -21.01
C GLY A 397 22.16 -12.58 -22.41
N GLU A 398 21.83 -13.47 -23.34
CA GLU A 398 21.39 -13.10 -24.70
C GLU A 398 20.08 -12.31 -24.69
N LEU A 399 19.12 -12.69 -23.84
CA LEU A 399 17.87 -11.96 -23.69
C LEU A 399 18.10 -10.57 -23.09
N ILE A 400 18.91 -10.45 -22.03
CA ILE A 400 19.28 -9.17 -21.43
C ILE A 400 20.05 -8.29 -22.44
N ASP A 401 20.97 -8.86 -23.20
CA ASP A 401 21.71 -8.14 -24.25
C ASP A 401 20.81 -7.66 -25.38
N HIS A 402 19.82 -8.46 -25.78
CA HIS A 402 18.82 -8.06 -26.77
C HIS A 402 18.03 -6.84 -26.29
N VAL A 403 17.47 -6.93 -25.08
CA VAL A 403 16.62 -5.90 -24.47
C VAL A 403 17.42 -4.62 -24.17
N THR A 404 18.60 -4.74 -23.56
CA THR A 404 19.43 -3.59 -23.18
C THR A 404 20.19 -3.00 -24.37
N GLY A 405 20.49 -3.81 -25.39
CA GLY A 405 21.16 -3.39 -26.62
C GLY A 405 20.32 -2.43 -27.43
N GLU A 406 19.02 -2.69 -27.58
CA GLU A 406 18.08 -1.76 -28.21
C GLU A 406 18.03 -0.42 -27.48
N ALA A 407 17.83 -0.45 -26.16
CA ALA A 407 17.79 0.75 -25.33
C ALA A 407 19.12 1.53 -25.38
N SER A 408 20.26 0.84 -25.41
CA SER A 408 21.59 1.47 -25.53
C SER A 408 21.72 2.20 -26.86
N ARG A 409 21.38 1.55 -27.98
CA ARG A 409 21.45 2.18 -29.32
C ARG A 409 20.53 3.40 -29.42
N ALA A 410 19.32 3.32 -28.86
CA ALA A 410 18.41 4.45 -28.80
C ALA A 410 19.04 5.64 -28.03
N CYS A 411 19.63 5.38 -26.85
CA CYS A 411 20.30 6.43 -26.07
C CYS A 411 21.53 7.01 -26.79
N ASP A 412 22.33 6.16 -27.44
CA ASP A 412 23.52 6.59 -28.17
C ASP A 412 23.13 7.51 -29.35
N ALA A 413 22.03 7.19 -30.05
CA ALA A 413 21.46 8.05 -31.10
C ALA A 413 20.94 9.39 -30.54
N LEU A 414 20.29 9.40 -29.37
CA LEU A 414 19.80 10.63 -28.74
C LEU A 414 20.93 11.59 -28.36
N PHE A 415 22.08 11.06 -27.98
CA PHE A 415 23.27 11.83 -27.60
C PHE A 415 24.29 11.98 -28.74
N GLU A 416 23.93 11.56 -29.96
CA GLU A 416 24.78 11.73 -31.12
C GLU A 416 25.11 13.21 -31.35
N GLY A 417 26.40 13.46 -31.62
CA GLY A 417 26.93 14.81 -31.81
C GLY A 417 26.93 15.69 -30.55
N ALA A 418 26.64 15.16 -29.35
CA ALA A 418 26.69 15.92 -28.10
C ALA A 418 28.07 16.53 -27.80
N ARG A 419 29.13 15.91 -28.33
CA ARG A 419 30.52 16.39 -28.22
C ARG A 419 30.95 17.28 -29.40
N THR A 420 30.16 17.34 -30.46
CA THR A 420 30.58 17.98 -31.71
C THR A 420 30.38 19.50 -31.61
N PRO A 421 31.46 20.30 -31.62
CA PRO A 421 31.35 21.74 -31.56
C PRO A 421 30.62 22.29 -32.78
N LEU A 422 29.81 23.31 -32.58
CA LEU A 422 29.16 24.01 -33.69
C LEU A 422 30.11 25.05 -34.31
N PRO A 423 29.94 25.38 -35.60
CA PRO A 423 30.63 26.52 -36.21
C PRO A 423 30.38 27.82 -35.46
N ALA A 424 31.34 28.75 -35.46
CA ALA A 424 31.25 30.03 -34.77
C ALA A 424 30.03 30.90 -35.19
N GLY A 425 29.45 30.66 -36.38
CA GLY A 425 28.24 31.32 -36.87
C GLY A 425 26.93 30.56 -36.68
N ALA A 426 26.94 29.43 -35.96
CA ALA A 426 25.74 28.61 -35.79
C ALA A 426 24.59 29.40 -35.12
N PRO A 427 23.34 29.21 -35.58
CA PRO A 427 22.20 29.96 -35.08
C PRO A 427 21.95 29.67 -33.59
N PRO A 428 21.39 30.62 -32.82
CA PRO A 428 21.12 30.44 -31.38
C PRO A 428 20.31 29.18 -31.06
N GLN A 429 19.35 28.83 -31.91
CA GLN A 429 18.55 27.61 -31.78
C GLN A 429 19.38 26.31 -31.81
N ALA A 430 20.41 26.25 -32.67
CA ALA A 430 21.27 25.07 -32.78
C ALA A 430 22.20 24.96 -31.55
N ARG A 431 22.70 26.10 -31.06
CA ARG A 431 23.50 26.14 -29.82
C ARG A 431 22.67 25.71 -28.61
N ALA A 432 21.45 26.23 -28.48
CA ALA A 432 20.52 25.85 -27.42
C ALA A 432 20.23 24.34 -27.42
N ALA A 433 19.95 23.76 -28.59
CA ALA A 433 19.72 22.33 -28.72
C ALA A 433 20.98 21.48 -28.40
N LEU A 434 22.17 21.92 -28.85
CA LEU A 434 23.43 21.23 -28.55
C LEU A 434 23.71 21.23 -27.05
N VAL A 435 23.60 22.37 -26.38
CA VAL A 435 23.87 22.46 -24.93
C VAL A 435 22.88 21.58 -24.15
N ALA A 436 21.58 21.61 -24.50
CA ALA A 436 20.59 20.73 -23.88
C ALA A 436 20.94 19.24 -24.04
N ARG A 437 21.36 18.82 -25.24
CA ARG A 437 21.83 17.44 -25.48
C ARG A 437 23.08 17.10 -24.69
N ALA A 438 24.07 17.99 -24.69
CA ALA A 438 25.34 17.78 -24.00
C ALA A 438 25.19 17.68 -22.48
N LEU A 439 24.26 18.45 -21.88
CA LEU A 439 23.95 18.37 -20.44
C LEU A 439 23.44 16.98 -20.05
N LEU A 440 22.53 16.41 -20.85
CA LEU A 440 21.96 15.10 -20.57
C LEU A 440 22.92 13.96 -20.92
N ALA A 441 23.73 14.13 -21.97
CA ALA A 441 24.78 13.19 -22.32
C ALA A 441 25.85 13.09 -21.20
N ASP A 442 26.27 14.24 -20.65
CA ASP A 442 27.20 14.30 -19.52
C ASP A 442 26.66 13.55 -18.30
N ALA A 443 25.39 13.80 -17.94
CA ALA A 443 24.72 13.08 -16.86
C ALA A 443 24.62 11.56 -17.14
N TYR A 444 24.33 11.16 -18.37
CA TYR A 444 24.24 9.75 -18.76
C TYR A 444 25.60 9.03 -18.69
N TRP A 445 26.68 9.68 -19.10
CA TRP A 445 28.04 9.10 -19.08
C TRP A 445 28.66 9.09 -17.68
N ASP A 446 28.33 10.06 -16.82
CA ASP A 446 28.87 10.15 -15.46
C ASP A 446 28.05 9.35 -14.42
N PHE A 447 27.01 8.64 -14.86
CA PHE A 447 26.05 7.98 -13.98
C PHE A 447 26.70 7.07 -12.92
N GLU A 448 27.79 6.36 -13.23
CA GLU A 448 28.46 5.45 -12.27
C GLU A 448 28.81 6.15 -10.96
N ARG A 449 29.27 7.42 -11.01
CA ARG A 449 29.62 8.20 -9.81
C ARG A 449 28.41 8.48 -8.93
N PHE A 450 27.25 8.68 -9.54
CA PHE A 450 26.00 8.89 -8.83
C PHE A 450 25.41 7.57 -8.32
N ASP A 451 25.52 6.48 -9.08
CA ASP A 451 25.06 5.15 -8.66
C ASP A 451 25.86 4.66 -7.45
N MET A 452 27.16 4.97 -7.36
CA MET A 452 28.01 4.69 -6.19
C MET A 452 27.43 5.26 -4.87
N VAL A 453 26.69 6.35 -4.93
CA VAL A 453 26.06 6.99 -3.77
C VAL A 453 24.61 6.55 -3.61
N ARG A 454 23.85 6.49 -4.70
CA ARG A 454 22.40 6.21 -4.68
C ARG A 454 22.10 4.74 -4.42
N PHE A 455 22.74 3.84 -5.17
CA PHE A 455 22.39 2.43 -5.17
C PHE A 455 22.57 1.74 -3.81
N PRO A 456 23.65 1.96 -3.04
CA PRO A 456 23.79 1.36 -1.72
C PRO A 456 22.66 1.77 -0.76
N VAL A 457 22.29 3.05 -0.75
CA VAL A 457 21.24 3.56 0.13
C VAL A 457 19.87 3.03 -0.32
N MET A 458 19.59 3.04 -1.63
CA MET A 458 18.32 2.54 -2.18
C MET A 458 18.10 1.06 -1.92
N THR A 459 19.16 0.25 -2.10
CA THR A 459 19.12 -1.20 -1.84
C THR A 459 18.87 -1.49 -0.37
N LEU A 460 19.68 -0.91 0.53
CA LEU A 460 19.58 -1.18 1.97
C LEU A 460 18.29 -0.65 2.60
N ALA A 461 17.74 0.44 2.06
CA ALA A 461 16.51 1.04 2.57
C ALA A 461 15.23 0.44 1.92
N GLY A 462 15.35 -0.44 0.92
CA GLY A 462 14.20 -1.04 0.23
C GLY A 462 13.33 -0.03 -0.52
N ILE A 463 13.90 1.06 -1.03
CA ILE A 463 13.15 2.17 -1.66
C ILE A 463 12.62 1.78 -3.05
N GLY A 464 13.25 0.80 -3.69
CA GLY A 464 13.08 0.44 -5.11
C GLY A 464 13.89 1.36 -6.04
N ASP A 465 13.83 1.12 -7.35
CA ASP A 465 14.65 1.82 -8.37
C ASP A 465 14.20 3.26 -8.68
N GLU A 466 13.06 3.71 -8.13
CA GLU A 466 12.46 5.01 -8.46
C GLU A 466 12.38 5.94 -7.25
N LEU A 467 13.03 7.10 -7.35
CA LEU A 467 13.07 8.13 -6.30
C LEU A 467 11.91 9.14 -6.41
N ALA A 468 10.70 8.66 -6.67
CA ALA A 468 9.50 9.47 -6.59
C ALA A 468 8.90 9.38 -5.17
N ALA A 469 8.79 10.53 -4.50
CA ALA A 469 8.02 10.63 -3.27
C ALA A 469 6.52 10.44 -3.59
N VAL A 470 5.81 9.80 -2.67
CA VAL A 470 4.37 9.57 -2.79
C VAL A 470 3.68 10.60 -1.90
N GLU A 471 3.00 11.57 -2.51
CA GLU A 471 2.21 12.52 -1.75
C GLU A 471 0.96 11.84 -1.20
N LEU A 472 0.71 12.02 0.09
CA LEU A 472 -0.46 11.47 0.76
C LEU A 472 -1.56 12.53 0.79
N HIS A 473 -2.72 12.19 0.25
CA HIS A 473 -3.91 13.04 0.22
C HIS A 473 -5.05 12.31 0.91
N ARG A 474 -5.45 12.79 2.08
CA ARG A 474 -6.63 12.30 2.78
C ARG A 474 -7.87 12.96 2.20
N ILE A 475 -8.87 12.14 1.88
CA ILE A 475 -10.22 12.60 1.52
C ILE A 475 -11.10 12.43 2.76
N SER A 476 -11.35 13.54 3.45
CA SER A 476 -12.13 13.56 4.68
C SER A 476 -12.98 14.82 4.78
N PRO A 477 -14.20 14.75 5.35
CA PRO A 477 -15.04 15.93 5.55
C PRO A 477 -14.36 17.05 6.36
N ARG A 478 -13.42 16.68 7.22
CA ARG A 478 -12.63 17.60 8.06
C ARG A 478 -11.56 18.37 7.29
N ASP A 479 -11.10 17.84 6.15
CA ASP A 479 -10.03 18.46 5.35
C ASP A 479 -10.58 19.42 4.30
N ALA A 480 -11.83 19.23 3.87
CA ALA A 480 -12.53 20.14 2.96
C ALA A 480 -13.13 21.32 3.75
N THR A 481 -12.58 22.52 3.62
CA THR A 481 -12.95 23.67 4.49
C THR A 481 -13.68 24.78 3.75
N SER A 482 -13.72 24.75 2.41
CA SER A 482 -14.25 25.85 1.60
C SER A 482 -15.72 26.19 1.87
N LEU A 483 -16.57 25.17 2.09
CA LEU A 483 -18.00 25.37 2.39
C LEU A 483 -18.29 25.34 3.89
N VAL A 484 -17.75 24.35 4.59
CA VAL A 484 -17.89 24.21 6.04
C VAL A 484 -16.58 23.65 6.61
N ASP A 485 -15.94 24.42 7.48
CA ASP A 485 -14.82 23.95 8.29
C ASP A 485 -15.35 23.24 9.54
N GLU A 486 -15.36 21.90 9.54
CA GLU A 486 -15.82 21.11 10.70
C GLU A 486 -14.95 21.34 11.95
N ALA A 487 -13.66 21.62 11.77
CA ALA A 487 -12.71 21.80 12.88
C ALA A 487 -12.93 23.16 13.57
N ALA A 488 -13.15 24.23 12.80
CA ALA A 488 -13.41 25.56 13.34
C ALA A 488 -14.85 25.71 13.87
N THR A 489 -15.83 25.11 13.19
CA THR A 489 -17.24 25.34 13.51
C THR A 489 -17.84 24.30 14.46
N GLY A 490 -17.20 23.13 14.61
CA GLY A 490 -17.75 21.98 15.35
C GLY A 490 -18.99 21.36 14.70
N ARG A 491 -19.39 21.84 13.51
CA ARG A 491 -20.52 21.30 12.74
C ARG A 491 -20.06 20.06 12.00
N ARG A 492 -20.97 19.09 11.85
CA ARG A 492 -20.72 17.87 11.08
C ARG A 492 -21.58 17.89 9.82
N LYS A 493 -20.93 17.73 8.67
CA LYS A 493 -21.54 17.65 7.34
C LYS A 493 -22.28 16.32 7.15
N LEU A 494 -21.64 15.23 7.58
CA LEU A 494 -22.15 13.87 7.39
C LEU A 494 -23.12 13.47 8.50
N ALA A 495 -24.40 13.30 8.15
CA ALA A 495 -25.44 12.81 9.05
C ALA A 495 -25.25 11.32 9.40
N GLY A 496 -24.65 10.54 8.50
CA GLY A 496 -24.39 9.12 8.69
C GLY A 496 -23.47 8.79 9.85
N THR A 497 -22.64 9.75 10.29
CA THR A 497 -21.76 9.61 11.47
C THR A 497 -22.53 9.48 12.79
N ALA A 498 -23.84 9.77 12.79
CA ALA A 498 -24.71 9.48 13.92
C ALA A 498 -24.85 7.96 14.18
N MET A 499 -25.28 7.59 15.40
CA MET A 499 -25.48 6.19 15.80
C MET A 499 -24.29 5.26 15.50
N ARG A 500 -23.07 5.72 15.82
CA ARG A 500 -21.81 4.97 15.57
C ARG A 500 -21.65 4.58 14.10
N ASN A 501 -21.83 5.55 13.20
CA ASN A 501 -21.74 5.39 11.74
C ASN A 501 -22.88 4.61 11.06
N PHE A 502 -23.95 4.27 11.79
CA PHE A 502 -25.13 3.63 11.21
C PHE A 502 -26.24 4.61 10.82
N GLY A 503 -26.07 5.92 11.07
CA GLY A 503 -27.08 6.95 10.84
C GLY A 503 -27.73 6.86 9.46
N ALA A 504 -26.89 6.69 8.44
CA ALA A 504 -27.28 6.67 7.04
C ALA A 504 -28.21 5.48 6.70
N PHE A 505 -28.23 4.39 7.46
CA PHE A 505 -29.14 3.26 7.19
C PHE A 505 -30.59 3.58 7.55
N PHE A 506 -30.82 4.50 8.49
CA PHE A 506 -32.13 4.74 9.08
C PHE A 506 -32.98 5.77 8.33
N ASP A 507 -32.36 6.65 7.54
CA ASP A 507 -33.04 7.67 6.76
C ASP A 507 -32.45 7.80 5.35
N ALA A 508 -33.30 7.71 4.32
CA ALA A 508 -32.90 7.90 2.92
C ALA A 508 -32.39 9.32 2.64
N ARG A 509 -32.91 10.32 3.36
CA ARG A 509 -32.47 11.73 3.23
C ARG A 509 -31.04 11.90 3.71
N TRP A 510 -30.65 11.21 4.79
CA TRP A 510 -29.29 11.27 5.31
C TRP A 510 -28.28 10.67 4.32
N ARG A 511 -28.64 9.60 3.60
CA ARG A 511 -27.79 9.06 2.51
C ARG A 511 -27.61 10.05 1.37
N GLN A 512 -28.69 10.70 0.94
CA GLN A 512 -28.63 11.70 -0.12
C GLN A 512 -27.73 12.87 0.30
N THR A 513 -27.92 13.38 1.51
CA THR A 513 -27.07 14.43 2.10
C THR A 513 -25.59 14.01 2.17
N ASP A 514 -25.30 12.80 2.68
CA ASP A 514 -23.92 12.32 2.81
C ASP A 514 -23.24 12.11 1.45
N ILE A 515 -23.96 11.59 0.44
CA ILE A 515 -23.45 11.46 -0.93
C ILE A 515 -23.13 12.84 -1.51
N THR A 516 -23.99 13.83 -1.28
CA THR A 516 -23.80 15.20 -1.78
C THR A 516 -22.56 15.84 -1.16
N TRP A 517 -22.48 15.81 0.17
CA TRP A 517 -21.31 16.33 0.90
C TRP A 517 -20.03 15.60 0.50
N GLY A 518 -20.08 14.27 0.38
CA GLY A 518 -18.94 13.48 -0.10
C GLY A 518 -18.46 13.90 -1.48
N ARG A 519 -19.37 14.22 -2.41
CA ARG A 519 -19.02 14.73 -3.76
C ARG A 519 -18.40 16.12 -3.71
N LEU A 520 -18.95 17.03 -2.89
CA LEU A 520 -18.45 18.39 -2.73
C LEU A 520 -17.04 18.40 -2.09
N ASP A 521 -16.87 17.65 -1.00
CA ASP A 521 -15.61 17.52 -0.28
C ASP A 521 -14.54 16.83 -1.15
N ALA A 522 -14.91 15.76 -1.85
CA ALA A 522 -13.99 15.08 -2.77
C ALA A 522 -13.56 16.00 -3.93
N ALA A 523 -14.48 16.78 -4.51
CA ALA A 523 -14.14 17.71 -5.58
C ALA A 523 -13.13 18.78 -5.10
N GLU A 524 -13.35 19.36 -3.93
CA GLU A 524 -12.42 20.31 -3.31
C GLU A 524 -11.02 19.71 -3.14
N LEU A 525 -10.95 18.54 -2.51
CA LEU A 525 -9.68 17.90 -2.17
C LEU A 525 -8.93 17.36 -3.40
N LEU A 526 -9.65 16.80 -4.40
CA LEU A 526 -9.05 16.36 -5.65
C LEU A 526 -8.49 17.52 -6.47
N ILE A 527 -9.22 18.64 -6.55
CA ILE A 527 -8.74 19.83 -7.25
C ILE A 527 -7.54 20.43 -6.52
N GLY A 528 -7.60 20.51 -5.18
CA GLY A 528 -6.48 20.94 -4.35
C GLY A 528 -5.22 20.09 -4.54
N ALA A 529 -5.38 18.78 -4.67
CA ALA A 529 -4.28 17.85 -4.91
C ALA A 529 -3.64 18.03 -6.30
N MET A 530 -4.38 18.46 -7.32
CA MET A 530 -3.90 18.56 -8.71
C MET A 530 -3.43 19.96 -9.13
N VAL A 531 -3.99 21.01 -8.55
CA VAL A 531 -3.77 22.40 -8.99
C VAL A 531 -2.95 23.14 -7.96
N ALA A 532 -1.73 23.57 -8.31
CA ALA A 532 -0.83 24.27 -7.40
C ALA A 532 -1.16 25.76 -7.23
N ASP A 533 -1.63 26.43 -8.29
CA ASP A 533 -1.98 27.86 -8.27
C ASP A 533 -3.29 28.10 -7.51
N GLU A 534 -3.24 28.94 -6.48
CA GLU A 534 -4.38 29.18 -5.58
C GLU A 534 -5.57 29.80 -6.31
N ARG A 535 -5.34 30.78 -7.18
CA ARG A 535 -6.44 31.45 -7.90
C ARG A 535 -7.18 30.51 -8.83
N SER A 536 -6.42 29.73 -9.60
CA SER A 536 -6.98 28.71 -10.49
C SER A 536 -7.68 27.61 -9.69
N ARG A 537 -7.13 27.22 -8.55
CA ARG A 537 -7.71 26.23 -7.64
C ARG A 537 -9.09 26.68 -7.13
N SER A 538 -9.20 27.86 -6.53
CA SER A 538 -10.48 28.37 -6.01
C SER A 538 -11.55 28.45 -7.11
N ALA A 539 -11.20 29.00 -8.28
CA ALA A 539 -12.14 29.10 -9.40
C ALA A 539 -12.62 27.73 -9.92
N LEU A 540 -11.74 26.72 -9.93
CA LEU A 540 -12.10 25.36 -10.33
C LEU A 540 -12.99 24.67 -9.28
N ILE A 541 -12.71 24.88 -7.99
CA ILE A 541 -13.53 24.36 -6.88
C ILE A 541 -14.95 24.93 -6.97
N GLU A 542 -15.09 26.25 -7.09
CA GLU A 542 -16.40 26.91 -7.21
C GLU A 542 -17.20 26.38 -8.40
N ARG A 543 -16.55 26.23 -9.56
CA ARG A 543 -17.17 25.65 -10.77
C ARG A 543 -17.62 24.22 -10.55
N ALA A 544 -16.81 23.40 -9.88
CA ALA A 544 -17.14 22.01 -9.58
C ALA A 544 -18.31 21.90 -8.60
N HIS A 545 -18.30 22.69 -7.53
CA HIS A 545 -19.39 22.76 -6.56
C HIS A 545 -20.70 23.22 -7.20
N ALA A 546 -20.67 24.27 -8.02
CA ALA A 546 -21.85 24.73 -8.75
C ALA A 546 -22.43 23.65 -9.67
N ALA A 547 -21.57 22.91 -10.37
CA ALA A 547 -22.01 21.81 -11.23
C ALA A 547 -22.62 20.64 -10.45
N ILE A 548 -22.07 20.31 -9.28
CA ILE A 548 -22.62 19.28 -8.38
C ILE A 548 -24.01 19.70 -7.88
N CYS A 549 -24.14 20.92 -7.37
CA CYS A 549 -25.40 21.46 -6.88
C CYS A 549 -26.46 21.56 -7.99
N ALA A 550 -26.09 22.00 -9.20
CA ALA A 550 -27.02 22.13 -10.33
C ALA A 550 -27.60 20.78 -10.81
N GLY A 551 -26.85 19.69 -10.61
CA GLY A 551 -27.32 18.32 -10.89
C GLY A 551 -28.33 17.79 -9.87
N GLU A 552 -28.51 18.48 -8.73
CA GLU A 552 -29.22 18.00 -7.55
C GLU A 552 -30.37 18.95 -7.15
N ARG A 553 -31.35 19.12 -8.04
CA ARG A 553 -32.47 20.07 -7.89
C ARG A 553 -33.41 19.84 -6.69
N THR A 554 -33.25 18.75 -5.94
CA THR A 554 -34.04 18.43 -4.72
C THR A 554 -33.25 18.53 -3.42
N THR A 555 -31.93 18.68 -3.47
CA THR A 555 -31.05 18.53 -2.29
C THR A 555 -30.69 19.84 -1.61
N GLU A 556 -30.79 20.99 -2.32
CA GLU A 556 -30.46 22.32 -1.78
C GLU A 556 -31.22 22.66 -0.48
N GLN A 557 -32.52 22.35 -0.43
CA GLN A 557 -33.36 22.54 0.76
C GLN A 557 -33.04 21.55 1.89
N ALA A 558 -32.58 20.33 1.57
CA ALA A 558 -32.17 19.32 2.53
C ALA A 558 -30.78 19.61 3.12
N MET A 559 -29.88 20.20 2.33
CA MET A 559 -28.52 20.56 2.72
C MET A 559 -28.55 21.64 3.81
N VAL A 560 -29.33 22.72 3.61
CA VAL A 560 -29.58 23.78 4.61
C VAL A 560 -30.22 23.22 5.90
N ALA A 561 -31.08 22.20 5.79
CA ALA A 561 -31.70 21.54 6.94
C ALA A 561 -30.75 20.61 7.71
N SER A 562 -29.76 20.00 7.04
CA SER A 562 -28.76 19.10 7.63
C SER A 562 -27.64 19.83 8.38
N THR A 563 -27.37 21.10 8.04
CA THR A 563 -26.37 21.95 8.71
C THR A 563 -26.78 22.36 10.13
N VAL A 564 -27.98 21.97 10.58
CA VAL A 564 -28.51 22.25 11.91
C VAL A 564 -28.05 21.17 12.90
N ALA A 565 -27.52 21.62 14.03
CA ALA A 565 -27.04 20.82 15.16
C ALA A 565 -27.85 19.54 15.42
N ARG A 566 -27.14 18.46 15.76
CA ARG A 566 -27.67 17.14 16.17
C ARG A 566 -29.13 17.23 16.62
N PRO A 567 -30.10 16.61 15.91
CA PRO A 567 -31.43 16.51 16.48
C PRO A 567 -31.31 15.81 17.85
N PRO A 568 -31.95 16.32 18.91
CA PRO A 568 -31.91 15.67 20.21
C PRO A 568 -32.34 14.21 20.05
N LEU A 569 -31.54 13.30 20.62
CA LEU A 569 -31.70 11.85 20.54
C LEU A 569 -33.14 11.39 20.83
N ASP A 570 -33.89 12.18 21.61
CA ASP A 570 -35.29 11.95 21.96
C ASP A 570 -36.26 11.94 20.77
N ARG A 571 -35.97 12.65 19.66
CA ARG A 571 -36.89 12.69 18.49
C ARG A 571 -36.71 11.53 17.50
N LEU A 572 -35.55 10.87 17.49
CA LEU A 572 -35.25 9.76 16.58
C LEU A 572 -35.70 8.39 17.12
N ALA A 573 -36.09 8.32 18.41
CA ALA A 573 -36.73 7.17 19.03
C ALA A 573 -38.22 7.01 18.63
N THR A 574 -38.61 7.47 17.44
CA THR A 574 -39.95 7.19 16.89
C THR A 574 -40.04 5.72 16.49
N THR A 575 -41.19 5.11 16.74
CA THR A 575 -41.54 3.70 16.46
C THR A 575 -41.18 3.24 15.04
N ALA A 576 -41.13 4.14 14.06
CA ALA A 576 -40.73 3.86 12.68
C ALA A 576 -39.22 3.59 12.52
N THR A 577 -38.36 4.25 13.29
CA THR A 577 -36.89 4.10 13.22
C THR A 577 -36.44 2.82 13.90
N VAL A 578 -36.99 2.53 15.09
CA VAL A 578 -36.79 1.25 15.78
C VAL A 578 -37.36 0.09 14.97
N GLY A 579 -38.55 0.27 14.37
CA GLY A 579 -39.16 -0.72 13.48
C GLY A 579 -38.43 -0.97 12.16
N ARG A 580 -37.54 -0.06 11.74
CA ARG A 580 -36.61 -0.27 10.61
C ARG A 580 -35.35 -0.98 11.08
N ALA A 581 -34.80 -0.58 12.23
CA ALA A 581 -33.66 -1.25 12.86
C ALA A 581 -33.95 -2.75 13.10
N THR A 582 -35.11 -3.07 13.68
CA THR A 582 -35.53 -4.46 13.92
C THR A 582 -35.87 -5.23 12.64
N ARG A 583 -36.31 -4.56 11.56
CA ARG A 583 -36.50 -5.20 10.26
C ARG A 583 -35.19 -5.48 9.53
N VAL A 584 -34.21 -4.60 9.63
CA VAL A 584 -32.87 -4.82 9.06
C VAL A 584 -32.15 -5.93 9.83
N LEU A 585 -32.19 -5.90 11.17
CA LEU A 585 -31.71 -6.98 12.03
C LEU A 585 -32.48 -8.30 11.81
N GLY A 586 -33.80 -8.24 11.62
CA GLY A 586 -34.64 -9.40 11.33
C GLY A 586 -34.37 -10.00 9.95
N ARG A 587 -34.08 -9.18 8.94
CA ARG A 587 -33.63 -9.66 7.62
C ARG A 587 -32.22 -10.25 7.65
N LEU A 588 -31.37 -9.82 8.59
CA LEU A 588 -30.06 -10.41 8.83
C LEU A 588 -30.12 -11.71 9.64
N ILE A 589 -31.25 -12.01 10.32
CA ILE A 589 -31.37 -13.15 11.26
C ILE A 589 -32.38 -14.23 10.79
N GLY A 590 -33.18 -13.99 9.75
CA GLY A 590 -34.17 -14.98 9.27
C GLY A 590 -35.50 -14.89 10.02
N GLU A 591 -36.59 -15.13 9.28
CA GLU A 591 -37.93 -14.56 9.45
C GLU A 591 -38.75 -15.03 10.69
N ALA A 592 -39.55 -14.10 11.25
CA ALA A 592 -40.92 -14.36 11.76
C ALA A 592 -41.67 -13.03 12.05
N GLU A 593 -42.88 -12.86 11.49
CA GLU A 593 -43.76 -11.71 11.74
C GLU A 593 -44.58 -11.87 13.03
N PRO A 594 -44.71 -10.84 13.90
CA PRO A 594 -45.62 -10.89 15.04
C PRO A 594 -47.00 -10.25 14.74
N PRO A 595 -48.10 -10.74 15.35
CA PRO A 595 -49.46 -10.25 15.10
C PRO A 595 -49.76 -8.94 15.85
N ARG A 596 -50.76 -8.17 15.39
CA ARG A 596 -51.35 -7.01 16.10
C ARG A 596 -52.57 -7.48 16.91
N PRO A 597 -52.82 -7.08 18.18
CA PRO A 597 -53.46 -5.77 18.49
C PRO A 597 -53.32 -5.17 19.94
N ARG A 598 -53.76 -3.88 20.06
CA ARG A 598 -54.38 -3.06 21.16
C ARG A 598 -53.71 -2.83 22.55
N VAL A 599 -53.90 -1.59 23.05
CA VAL A 599 -53.10 -0.82 24.04
C VAL A 599 -53.90 -0.66 25.35
N PRO A 600 -53.40 -1.10 26.53
CA PRO A 600 -52.40 -0.37 27.30
C PRO A 600 -51.35 -1.25 28.03
N LEU A 601 -51.07 -2.45 27.50
CA LEU A 601 -50.03 -3.35 28.01
C LEU A 601 -48.63 -3.08 27.40
N ILE A 602 -48.52 -2.14 26.45
CA ILE A 602 -47.28 -1.87 25.72
C ILE A 602 -46.14 -1.45 26.64
N GLY A 603 -46.36 -0.59 27.65
CA GLY A 603 -45.26 -0.10 28.49
C GLY A 603 -44.54 -1.22 29.25
N LEU A 604 -45.33 -2.09 29.91
CA LEU A 604 -44.81 -3.21 30.69
C LEU A 604 -44.29 -4.34 29.79
N ALA A 605 -45.06 -4.73 28.75
CA ALA A 605 -44.65 -5.78 27.82
C ALA A 605 -43.41 -5.37 27.00
N ARG A 606 -43.29 -4.09 26.63
CA ARG A 606 -42.12 -3.53 25.93
C ARG A 606 -40.92 -3.48 26.85
N SER A 607 -41.07 -3.04 28.11
CA SER A 607 -39.97 -3.08 29.10
C SER A 607 -39.48 -4.51 29.32
N VAL A 608 -40.40 -5.45 29.54
CA VAL A 608 -40.10 -6.87 29.73
C VAL A 608 -39.44 -7.48 28.49
N ALA A 609 -39.97 -7.24 27.29
CA ALA A 609 -39.41 -7.76 26.04
C ALA A 609 -38.03 -7.15 25.72
N THR A 610 -37.82 -5.86 25.99
CA THR A 610 -36.49 -5.23 25.83
C THR A 610 -35.48 -5.77 26.83
N THR A 611 -35.89 -5.99 28.08
CA THR A 611 -35.00 -6.57 29.09
C THR A 611 -34.68 -8.02 28.76
N ILE A 612 -35.65 -8.83 28.31
CA ILE A 612 -35.43 -10.20 27.87
C ILE A 612 -34.49 -10.23 26.65
N GLY A 613 -34.75 -9.41 25.63
CA GLY A 613 -33.93 -9.33 24.42
C GLY A 613 -32.49 -8.88 24.70
N ASP A 614 -32.31 -7.82 25.49
CA ASP A 614 -30.98 -7.34 25.87
C ASP A 614 -30.23 -8.38 26.72
N THR A 615 -30.93 -9.12 27.58
CA THR A 615 -30.33 -10.17 28.41
C THR A 615 -29.95 -11.41 27.59
N LEU A 616 -30.76 -11.80 26.59
CA LEU A 616 -30.46 -12.92 25.68
C LEU A 616 -29.26 -12.62 24.77
N VAL A 617 -29.17 -11.39 24.23
CA VAL A 617 -28.00 -10.95 23.44
C VAL A 617 -26.73 -10.97 24.30
N ARG A 618 -26.81 -10.52 25.55
CA ARG A 618 -25.69 -10.59 26.51
C ARG A 618 -25.34 -12.03 26.90
N LEU A 619 -26.32 -12.94 26.98
CA LEU A 619 -26.11 -14.36 27.27
C LEU A 619 -25.40 -15.07 26.10
N ALA A 620 -25.82 -14.77 24.86
CA ALA A 620 -25.21 -15.30 23.63
C ALA A 620 -23.79 -14.77 23.39
N ALA A 621 -23.51 -13.52 23.78
CA ALA A 621 -22.19 -12.92 23.70
C ALA A 621 -21.23 -13.35 24.83
N ALA A 622 -21.74 -13.90 25.94
CA ALA A 622 -20.96 -14.26 27.12
C ALA A 622 -20.48 -15.72 27.14
N THR A 623 -20.54 -16.44 26.02
CA THR A 623 -20.24 -17.88 25.88
C THR A 623 -18.83 -18.27 26.35
N SER A 624 -17.91 -17.32 26.50
CA SER A 624 -16.54 -17.53 27.00
C SER A 624 -16.34 -17.27 28.50
N HIS A 625 -17.35 -16.78 29.24
CA HIS A 625 -17.20 -16.42 30.66
C HIS A 625 -18.36 -16.95 31.54
N PRO A 626 -18.17 -18.09 32.25
CA PRO A 626 -19.22 -18.78 33.00
C PRO A 626 -19.91 -17.92 34.07
N SER A 627 -19.18 -17.01 34.72
CA SER A 627 -19.71 -16.14 35.76
C SER A 627 -20.67 -15.06 35.23
N LEU A 628 -20.50 -14.63 33.97
CA LEU A 628 -21.36 -13.66 33.31
C LEU A 628 -22.62 -14.34 32.77
N MET A 629 -22.50 -15.54 32.19
CA MET A 629 -23.66 -16.33 31.77
C MET A 629 -24.63 -16.59 32.93
N VAL A 630 -24.11 -17.02 34.08
CA VAL A 630 -24.94 -17.29 35.27
C VAL A 630 -25.67 -16.04 35.77
N ARG A 631 -25.04 -14.87 35.73
CA ARG A 631 -25.66 -13.61 36.15
C ARG A 631 -26.79 -13.19 35.21
N HIS A 632 -26.59 -13.29 33.90
CA HIS A 632 -27.61 -12.93 32.92
C HIS A 632 -28.78 -13.93 32.92
N ALA A 633 -28.51 -15.22 33.12
CA ALA A 633 -29.54 -16.24 33.32
C ALA A 633 -30.41 -15.96 34.57
N ALA A 634 -29.81 -15.53 35.68
CA ALA A 634 -30.54 -15.18 36.91
C ALA A 634 -31.43 -13.95 36.74
N THR A 635 -30.97 -12.93 36.00
CA THR A 635 -31.78 -11.76 35.66
C THR A 635 -32.97 -12.14 34.78
N LEU A 636 -32.75 -13.00 33.79
CA LEU A 636 -33.80 -13.49 32.91
C LEU A 636 -34.86 -14.29 33.69
N ALA A 637 -34.43 -15.19 34.60
CA ALA A 637 -35.33 -15.96 35.45
C ALA A 637 -36.18 -15.06 36.36
N THR A 638 -35.57 -14.04 36.99
CA THR A 638 -36.29 -13.05 37.82
C THR A 638 -37.39 -12.34 37.04
N VAL A 639 -37.10 -11.91 35.80
CA VAL A 639 -38.08 -11.24 34.93
C VAL A 639 -39.22 -12.18 34.56
N LEU A 640 -38.92 -13.45 34.22
CA LEU A 640 -39.93 -14.45 33.88
C LEU A 640 -40.83 -14.79 35.08
N PHE A 641 -40.28 -14.94 36.28
CA PHE A 641 -41.07 -15.21 37.49
C PHE A 641 -41.91 -14.00 37.94
N ALA A 642 -41.42 -12.78 37.74
CA ALA A 642 -42.20 -11.57 37.96
C ALA A 642 -43.40 -11.48 37.00
N VAL A 643 -43.22 -11.88 35.74
CA VAL A 643 -44.32 -11.99 34.77
C VAL A 643 -45.33 -13.05 35.21
N ALA A 644 -44.88 -14.23 35.65
CA ALA A 644 -45.75 -15.29 36.14
C ALA A 644 -46.55 -14.87 37.38
N LEU A 645 -45.94 -14.15 38.31
CA LEU A 645 -46.60 -13.58 39.50
C LEU A 645 -47.73 -12.61 39.11
N VAL A 646 -47.45 -11.69 38.17
CA VAL A 646 -48.43 -10.69 37.69
C VAL A 646 -49.59 -11.34 36.97
N LEU A 647 -49.33 -12.38 36.16
CA LEU A 647 -50.37 -13.15 35.48
C LEU A 647 -51.23 -13.95 36.47
N GLY A 648 -50.61 -14.57 37.48
CA GLY A 648 -51.32 -15.31 38.52
C GLY A 648 -52.19 -14.40 39.41
N HIS A 649 -51.68 -13.23 39.82
CA HIS A 649 -52.40 -12.29 40.68
C HIS A 649 -53.65 -11.68 40.03
N ARG A 650 -53.71 -11.65 38.69
CA ARG A 650 -54.89 -11.14 37.95
C ARG A 650 -56.01 -12.17 37.76
N GLY A 651 -55.90 -13.36 38.37
CA GLY A 651 -57.00 -14.31 38.49
C GLY A 651 -57.22 -15.26 37.30
N GLU A 652 -56.40 -15.18 36.25
CA GLU A 652 -56.56 -16.04 35.07
C GLU A 652 -55.92 -17.45 35.24
N ARG A 653 -54.97 -17.62 36.18
CA ARG A 653 -54.32 -18.91 36.53
C ARG A 653 -53.76 -18.86 37.97
N PRO A 654 -54.50 -19.28 39.01
CA PRO A 654 -54.02 -19.20 40.40
C PRO A 654 -52.74 -20.02 40.67
N ASP A 655 -52.50 -21.10 39.92
CA ASP A 655 -51.31 -21.95 40.03
C ASP A 655 -50.01 -21.19 39.72
N TRP A 656 -50.08 -20.15 38.89
CA TRP A 656 -48.92 -19.34 38.49
C TRP A 656 -48.49 -18.33 39.54
N LEU A 657 -49.39 -18.01 40.47
CA LEU A 657 -49.10 -17.13 41.60
C LEU A 657 -48.08 -17.81 42.53
N ALA A 658 -48.28 -19.10 42.80
CA ALA A 658 -47.32 -19.92 43.56
C ALA A 658 -45.97 -20.04 42.83
N VAL A 659 -45.96 -20.27 41.52
CA VAL A 659 -44.73 -20.37 40.70
C VAL A 659 -43.97 -19.04 40.67
N GLY A 660 -44.67 -17.91 40.52
CA GLY A 660 -44.07 -16.58 40.53
C GLY A 660 -43.47 -16.21 41.89
N VAL A 661 -44.18 -16.46 42.99
CA VAL A 661 -43.70 -16.19 44.36
C VAL A 661 -42.49 -17.05 44.69
N VAL A 662 -42.58 -18.37 44.47
CA VAL A 662 -41.50 -19.31 44.76
C VAL A 662 -40.28 -19.02 43.88
N GLY A 663 -40.49 -18.77 42.58
CA GLY A 663 -39.41 -18.47 41.65
C GLY A 663 -38.66 -17.17 41.97
N LEU A 664 -39.36 -16.11 42.39
CA LEU A 664 -38.74 -14.86 42.83
C LEU A 664 -37.97 -15.04 44.15
N LEU A 665 -38.50 -15.82 45.10
CA LEU A 665 -37.80 -16.16 46.35
C LEU A 665 -36.50 -16.91 46.09
N VAL A 666 -36.50 -17.87 45.17
CA VAL A 666 -35.29 -18.62 44.79
C VAL A 666 -34.28 -17.71 44.09
N ALA A 667 -34.71 -16.86 43.16
CA ALA A 667 -33.83 -15.91 42.47
C ALA A 667 -33.20 -14.88 43.41
N TRP A 668 -33.97 -14.43 44.41
CA TRP A 668 -33.50 -13.54 45.46
C TRP A 668 -32.50 -14.23 46.39
N LEU A 669 -32.80 -15.45 46.88
CA LEU A 669 -31.92 -16.23 47.74
C LEU A 669 -30.58 -16.52 47.04
N TRP A 670 -30.61 -16.84 45.75
CA TRP A 670 -29.43 -17.02 44.92
C TRP A 670 -28.57 -15.76 44.80
N SER A 671 -29.21 -14.60 44.58
CA SER A 671 -28.54 -13.30 44.50
C SER A 671 -27.90 -12.91 45.84
N ALA A 672 -28.57 -13.22 46.96
CA ALA A 672 -28.05 -13.00 48.31
C ALA A 672 -26.85 -13.91 48.62
N ILE A 673 -26.91 -15.20 48.26
CA ILE A 673 -25.81 -16.15 48.46
C ILE A 673 -24.59 -15.76 47.62
N THR A 674 -24.79 -15.37 46.35
CA THR A 674 -23.69 -14.94 45.48
C THR A 674 -23.06 -13.62 45.93
N TRP A 675 -23.85 -12.65 46.38
CA TRP A 675 -23.34 -11.39 46.93
C TRP A 675 -22.63 -11.57 48.27
N GLY A 676 -23.22 -12.33 49.21
CA GLY A 676 -22.64 -12.64 50.52
C GLY A 676 -21.31 -13.39 50.39
N PHE A 677 -21.24 -14.37 49.46
CA PHE A 677 -20.01 -15.11 49.18
C PHE A 677 -18.93 -14.24 48.55
N ARG A 678 -19.27 -13.36 47.59
CA ARG A 678 -18.31 -12.47 46.93
C ARG A 678 -17.69 -11.49 47.93
N SER A 679 -18.51 -11.00 48.86
CA SER A 679 -18.10 -10.15 49.97
C SER A 679 -17.24 -10.89 50.99
N TRP A 680 -17.49 -12.19 51.20
CA TRP A 680 -16.75 -13.04 52.13
C TRP A 680 -15.38 -13.50 51.57
N VAL A 681 -15.32 -13.90 50.29
CA VAL A 681 -14.08 -14.28 49.59
C VAL A 681 -13.15 -13.09 49.38
N ALA A 682 -13.68 -11.89 49.09
CA ALA A 682 -12.86 -10.68 49.01
C ALA A 682 -12.17 -10.33 50.34
N ARG A 683 -12.59 -10.94 51.46
CA ARG A 683 -12.05 -10.66 52.80
C ARG A 683 -11.16 -11.77 53.37
N ARG A 684 -11.02 -12.95 52.74
CA ARG A 684 -10.13 -14.04 53.21
C ARG A 684 -9.49 -14.85 52.07
N PRO A 685 -8.19 -15.19 52.13
CA PRO A 685 -7.56 -16.10 51.20
C PRO A 685 -7.91 -17.55 51.57
N LEU A 686 -8.53 -18.30 50.66
CA LEU A 686 -8.88 -19.72 50.86
C LEU A 686 -8.13 -20.63 49.88
N PRO A 687 -7.79 -21.87 50.27
CA PRO A 687 -7.12 -22.83 49.39
C PRO A 687 -8.02 -23.32 48.24
N VAL A 688 -7.40 -23.62 47.10
CA VAL A 688 -8.03 -23.90 45.80
C VAL A 688 -9.06 -25.04 45.82
N LEU A 689 -8.87 -26.06 46.67
CA LEU A 689 -9.79 -27.19 46.81
C LEU A 689 -11.16 -26.79 47.40
N ALA A 690 -11.20 -25.80 48.30
CA ALA A 690 -12.46 -25.27 48.82
C ALA A 690 -13.22 -24.47 47.75
N LEU A 691 -12.51 -23.72 46.91
CA LEU A 691 -13.08 -23.00 45.77
C LEU A 691 -13.66 -23.97 44.71
N ALA A 692 -13.02 -25.12 44.49
CA ALA A 692 -13.49 -26.15 43.57
C ALA A 692 -14.79 -26.82 44.08
N GLY A 693 -14.85 -27.24 45.35
CA GLY A 693 -16.06 -27.82 45.94
C GLY A 693 -17.27 -26.87 45.94
N LEU A 694 -17.03 -25.58 46.19
CA LEU A 694 -18.06 -24.54 46.14
C LEU A 694 -18.49 -24.18 44.71
N SER A 695 -17.60 -24.32 43.73
CA SER A 695 -17.95 -24.14 42.31
C SER A 695 -18.81 -25.29 41.78
N LEU A 696 -18.57 -26.52 42.25
CA LEU A 696 -19.44 -27.67 41.98
C LEU A 696 -20.82 -27.52 42.62
N LEU A 697 -20.90 -27.00 43.86
CA LEU A 697 -22.18 -26.68 44.49
C LEU A 697 -22.96 -25.61 43.70
N ARG A 698 -22.28 -24.59 43.19
CA ARG A 698 -22.89 -23.58 42.31
C ARG A 698 -23.40 -24.17 41.01
N LEU A 699 -22.64 -25.07 40.39
CA LEU A 699 -23.07 -25.75 39.17
C LEU A 699 -24.31 -26.61 39.44
N ALA A 700 -24.31 -27.39 40.53
CA ALA A 700 -25.45 -28.24 40.91
C ALA A 700 -26.73 -27.42 41.15
N ILE A 701 -26.62 -26.29 41.87
CA ILE A 701 -27.79 -25.43 42.13
C ILE A 701 -28.21 -24.68 40.86
N ALA A 702 -27.29 -24.25 40.00
CA ALA A 702 -27.62 -23.63 38.71
C ALA A 702 -28.35 -24.61 37.79
N VAL A 703 -27.93 -25.88 37.75
CA VAL A 703 -28.61 -26.95 37.02
C VAL A 703 -30.01 -27.20 37.59
N ALA A 704 -30.16 -27.23 38.93
CA ALA A 704 -31.47 -27.37 39.57
C ALA A 704 -32.40 -26.19 39.24
N LEU A 705 -31.88 -24.95 39.23
CA LEU A 705 -32.60 -23.74 38.84
C LEU A 705 -33.04 -23.78 37.37
N VAL A 706 -32.16 -24.20 36.46
CA VAL A 706 -32.49 -24.40 35.05
C VAL A 706 -33.56 -25.47 34.89
N ALA A 707 -33.47 -26.58 35.62
CA ALA A 707 -34.50 -27.62 35.59
C ALA A 707 -35.87 -27.11 36.08
N ILE A 708 -35.90 -26.30 37.15
CA ILE A 708 -37.12 -25.67 37.65
C ILE A 708 -37.70 -24.68 36.62
N VAL A 709 -36.85 -23.87 35.98
CA VAL A 709 -37.27 -22.93 34.93
C VAL A 709 -37.78 -23.68 33.70
N VAL A 710 -37.12 -24.76 33.28
CA VAL A 710 -37.58 -25.60 32.15
C VAL A 710 -38.91 -26.27 32.49
N MET A 711 -39.10 -26.79 33.71
CA MET A 711 -40.39 -27.33 34.14
C MET A 711 -41.47 -26.25 34.22
N ALA A 712 -41.13 -25.04 34.67
CA ALA A 712 -42.06 -23.91 34.68
C ALA A 712 -42.45 -23.53 33.24
N VAL A 713 -41.49 -23.39 32.32
CA VAL A 713 -41.73 -23.08 30.91
C VAL A 713 -42.51 -24.19 30.21
N ALA A 714 -42.24 -25.46 30.51
CA ALA A 714 -42.99 -26.59 29.99
C ALA A 714 -44.43 -26.59 30.49
N SER A 715 -44.66 -26.33 31.79
CA SER A 715 -46.00 -26.14 32.35
C SER A 715 -46.72 -24.93 31.77
N ILE A 716 -46.01 -23.83 31.49
CA ILE A 716 -46.53 -22.64 30.81
C ILE A 716 -46.93 -22.97 29.36
N ALA A 717 -46.11 -23.73 28.63
CA ALA A 717 -46.37 -24.13 27.25
C ALA A 717 -47.46 -25.22 27.13
N ALA A 718 -47.61 -26.07 28.14
CA ALA A 718 -48.72 -27.03 28.25
C ALA A 718 -50.02 -26.34 28.65
N ALA A 719 -49.95 -25.27 29.44
CA ALA A 719 -51.08 -24.43 29.80
C ALA A 719 -51.57 -23.54 28.64
N ALA A 720 -50.66 -23.11 27.75
CA ALA A 720 -50.98 -22.27 26.59
C ALA A 720 -51.56 -23.06 25.39
N ARG A 721 -51.39 -24.39 25.39
CA ARG A 721 -52.15 -25.32 24.55
C ARG A 721 -53.45 -25.68 25.25
#